data_AF-A0A4Q0AJK5-F1
#
_entry.id   AF-A0A4Q0AJK5-F1
#
_cell.length_a   1.000
_cell.length_b   1.000
_cell.length_c   1.000
_cell.angle_alpha   90.00
_cell.angle_beta   90.00
_cell.angle_gamma   90.00
#
_symmetry.space_group_name_H-M   'P 1'
#
loop_
_entity.id
_entity.type
_entity.pdbx_description
1 polymer ?
#
loop_
_entity_poly.entity_id
_entity_poly.type
_entity_poly.pdbx_seq_one_letter_code
_entity_poly.pdbx_strand_id
1 'polypeptide(L)'
;MAKFLRDLLDAEEPLFSESLRQLEHASGRTGADTKLIGDIVAKAHENLRQMGLHPATTTGEEVYQGLRARLESDITRLVRIIGADPKKSEDVKYLVPFMVKAANAAKFNRKVFVIKHESAKNLLRHMPPTSLMEKLGYEDIEEMFDHEDFSELYTALRFSEGPDWLNKYDELFETMTPNDYEERDLKIVVMDHDKYVDLAAHFVQKKLHNVTHTKEMGVIVVTPMYAKTMRGLVLKTLPLLLHYMNEVKLYSTFFKVKSQQPHFGKTVVRTLVADPGDASQIVGHNIHWRIIQRYLGKHKQDSISMVAFEPHVQPEDLHWRRAEELLYELDPELEFWKDRDYVGLMYDGFPVSFNLFDVSFAYSNSETYENRYAYHFRESLWNEIFVRYMGFKNLAAQVLEKLDNSSVAPEKLPVPAAKPTSVPALRRENDKHDVMIRRRLIEAAEGRLDGVVEEFEQVFNMLGTYEKTVTVFGSARKPQDDSIAWNAYELSRRLAIEGYAVVTGGGYGVMEAANRGAYDAGGDSIGLNILLPHEQSLNNYTTNNFQFQHFFGRKVSMTLDASAFLFFAGGFGTFDELFEILALEETNKIPRAPIILVGSDFWGPVDELIRTLLLERFGTISQNDRKLYHVMDNHDDIIRLINKHNDELNKSDD
;
A
#
# COMPACT_ATOMS: atom_id res chain seq x y z
N MET A 1 18.98 10.38 14.83
CA MET A 1 19.02 8.95 14.44
C MET A 1 19.03 8.81 12.92
N ALA A 2 18.26 9.63 12.18
CA ALA A 2 18.45 9.99 10.76
C ALA A 2 19.80 9.65 10.09
N LYS A 3 20.97 9.99 10.68
CA LYS A 3 22.31 9.64 10.17
C LYS A 3 22.42 8.18 9.66
N PHE A 4 21.83 7.18 10.34
CA PHE A 4 21.93 5.79 9.87
C PHE A 4 21.24 5.59 8.51
N LEU A 5 20.02 6.10 8.35
CA LEU A 5 19.27 6.05 7.09
C LEU A 5 19.96 6.91 6.01
N ARG A 6 20.45 8.10 6.40
CA ARG A 6 21.24 8.98 5.55
C ARG A 6 22.47 8.29 4.95
N ASP A 7 23.28 7.66 5.82
CA ASP A 7 24.54 7.00 5.41
C ASP A 7 24.27 5.80 4.50
N LEU A 8 23.18 5.06 4.73
CA LEU A 8 22.71 4.01 3.83
C LEU A 8 22.25 4.56 2.46
N LEU A 9 21.58 5.71 2.44
CA LEU A 9 21.00 6.35 1.25
C LEU A 9 21.95 7.25 0.45
N ASP A 10 23.15 7.58 0.95
CA ASP A 10 24.02 8.67 0.45
C ASP A 10 23.37 10.07 0.48
N ALA A 11 22.36 10.27 1.34
CA ALA A 11 21.53 11.47 1.28
C ALA A 11 22.23 12.73 1.84
N GLU A 12 22.09 13.87 1.15
CA GLU A 12 22.70 15.14 1.56
C GLU A 12 22.00 15.79 2.76
N GLU A 13 22.77 16.53 3.56
CA GLU A 13 22.28 17.32 4.70
C GLU A 13 22.44 18.82 4.42
N PRO A 14 21.50 19.68 4.84
CA PRO A 14 20.42 19.42 5.81
C PRO A 14 19.14 18.82 5.21
N LEU A 15 19.07 18.64 3.88
CA LEU A 15 17.87 18.25 3.14
C LEU A 15 17.24 16.97 3.69
N PHE A 16 18.02 15.90 3.84
CA PHE A 16 17.51 14.62 4.32
C PHE A 16 16.86 14.71 5.72
N SER A 17 17.56 15.31 6.69
CA SER A 17 17.00 15.50 8.03
C SER A 17 15.85 16.51 8.05
N GLU A 18 15.73 17.41 7.07
CA GLU A 18 14.59 18.33 6.92
C GLU A 18 13.34 17.60 6.40
N SER A 19 13.46 16.83 5.31
CA SER A 19 12.36 16.05 4.77
C SER A 19 11.83 15.01 5.76
N LEU A 20 12.68 14.36 6.55
CA LEU A 20 12.23 13.48 7.64
C LEU A 20 11.42 14.23 8.71
N ARG A 21 11.82 15.45 9.11
CA ARG A 21 11.04 16.27 10.06
C ARG A 21 9.70 16.73 9.47
N GLN A 22 9.67 17.06 8.17
CA GLN A 22 8.44 17.42 7.46
C GLN A 22 7.46 16.23 7.41
N LEU A 23 7.94 15.02 7.07
CA LEU A 23 7.16 13.78 7.11
C LEU A 23 6.65 13.45 8.51
N GLU A 24 7.50 13.60 9.53
CA GLU A 24 7.14 13.37 10.93
C GLU A 24 6.05 14.33 11.41
N HIS A 25 6.15 15.61 11.04
CA HIS A 25 5.16 16.62 11.37
C HIS A 25 3.83 16.42 10.63
N ALA A 26 3.87 16.20 9.31
CA ALA A 26 2.68 16.07 8.46
C ALA A 26 1.90 14.77 8.67
N SER A 27 2.56 13.69 9.13
CA SER A 27 1.91 12.41 9.44
C SER A 27 1.55 12.23 10.91
N GLY A 28 2.08 13.08 11.80
CA GLY A 28 2.02 12.91 13.25
C GLY A 28 2.73 11.65 13.78
N ARG A 29 3.46 10.87 12.95
CA ARG A 29 4.03 9.57 13.36
C ARG A 29 5.45 9.71 13.94
N THR A 30 5.55 10.13 15.20
CA THR A 30 6.86 10.41 15.79
C THR A 30 7.77 9.19 15.97
N GLY A 31 9.06 9.38 15.67
CA GLY A 31 10.11 8.36 15.72
C GLY A 31 9.86 7.14 14.81
N ALA A 32 9.19 7.33 13.66
CA ALA A 32 8.99 6.25 12.70
C ALA A 32 10.33 5.83 12.04
N ASP A 33 11.23 6.78 11.76
CA ASP A 33 12.64 6.54 11.39
C ASP A 33 13.32 5.58 12.38
N THR A 34 13.08 5.79 13.67
CA THR A 34 13.79 5.13 14.75
C THR A 34 13.31 3.69 14.93
N LYS A 35 12.03 3.39 14.66
CA LYS A 35 11.59 1.98 14.52
C LYS A 35 12.14 1.37 13.23
N LEU A 36 12.15 2.08 12.11
CA LEU A 36 12.67 1.54 10.85
C LEU A 36 14.16 1.16 10.96
N ILE A 37 14.98 2.00 11.60
CA ILE A 37 16.40 1.68 11.92
C ILE A 37 16.48 0.40 12.77
N GLY A 38 15.64 0.28 13.81
CA GLY A 38 15.57 -0.91 14.65
C GLY A 38 15.18 -2.18 13.88
N ASP A 39 14.17 -2.08 13.00
CA ASP A 39 13.68 -3.18 12.17
C ASP A 39 14.75 -3.61 11.14
N ILE A 40 15.45 -2.66 10.49
CA ILE A 40 16.55 -2.94 9.55
C ILE A 40 17.70 -3.67 10.25
N VAL A 41 18.15 -3.16 11.40
CA VAL A 41 19.24 -3.78 12.17
C VAL A 41 18.83 -5.16 12.68
N ALA A 42 17.60 -5.33 13.18
CA ALA A 42 17.08 -6.61 13.63
C ALA A 42 17.02 -7.66 12.50
N LYS A 43 16.50 -7.27 11.33
CA LYS A 43 16.44 -8.11 10.12
C LYS A 43 17.83 -8.46 9.60
N ALA A 44 18.72 -7.48 9.43
CA ALA A 44 20.09 -7.74 8.97
C ALA A 44 20.83 -8.69 9.92
N HIS A 45 20.74 -8.47 11.23
CA HIS A 45 21.30 -9.38 12.23
C HIS A 45 20.68 -10.78 12.19
N GLU A 46 19.42 -10.92 11.75
CA GLU A 46 18.77 -12.21 11.51
C GLU A 46 19.37 -12.92 10.29
N ASN A 47 19.45 -12.25 9.13
CA ASN A 47 20.05 -12.81 7.92
C ASN A 47 21.52 -13.21 8.15
N LEU A 48 22.30 -12.41 8.89
CA LEU A 48 23.66 -12.78 9.31
C LEU A 48 23.67 -14.10 10.09
N ARG A 49 22.82 -14.26 11.13
CA ARG A 49 22.70 -15.51 11.88
C ARG A 49 22.25 -16.69 11.01
N GLN A 50 21.33 -16.47 10.06
CA GLN A 50 20.89 -17.51 9.12
C GLN A 50 22.01 -17.93 8.15
N MET A 51 23.00 -17.06 7.87
CA MET A 51 24.24 -17.39 7.14
C MET A 51 25.37 -17.93 8.03
N GLY A 52 25.14 -18.12 9.34
CA GLY A 52 26.16 -18.53 10.30
C GLY A 52 27.15 -17.43 10.72
N LEU A 53 26.89 -16.18 10.33
CA LEU A 53 27.73 -15.01 10.57
C LEU A 53 27.34 -14.31 11.89
N HIS A 54 28.33 -13.79 12.62
CA HIS A 54 28.13 -13.19 13.95
C HIS A 54 28.07 -11.65 13.88
N PRO A 55 26.92 -11.01 14.14
CA PRO A 55 26.68 -9.60 13.78
C PRO A 55 27.65 -8.56 14.34
N ALA A 56 28.30 -8.82 15.49
CA ALA A 56 29.22 -7.87 16.12
C ALA A 56 30.68 -8.00 15.67
N THR A 57 31.01 -8.99 14.83
CA THR A 57 32.41 -9.32 14.47
C THR A 57 32.62 -9.63 12.98
N THR A 58 31.55 -9.83 12.19
CA THR A 58 31.63 -10.08 10.75
C THR A 58 31.98 -8.81 9.97
N THR A 59 32.99 -8.91 9.10
CA THR A 59 33.39 -7.86 8.14
C THR A 59 32.42 -7.76 6.95
N GLY A 60 32.35 -6.61 6.28
CA GLY A 60 31.45 -6.44 5.14
C GLY A 60 31.75 -7.38 3.97
N GLU A 61 33.02 -7.77 3.77
CA GLU A 61 33.40 -8.77 2.78
C GLU A 61 32.83 -10.16 3.15
N GLU A 62 32.93 -10.60 4.41
CA GLU A 62 32.32 -11.85 4.87
C GLU A 62 30.80 -11.85 4.69
N VAL A 63 30.11 -10.72 4.93
CA VAL A 63 28.67 -10.59 4.62
C VAL A 63 28.43 -10.75 3.12
N TYR A 64 29.22 -10.09 2.28
CA TYR A 64 29.08 -10.14 0.83
C TYR A 64 29.33 -11.54 0.26
N GLN A 65 30.38 -12.24 0.71
CA GLN A 65 30.62 -13.63 0.28
C GLN A 65 29.55 -14.59 0.84
N GLY A 66 29.05 -14.35 2.06
CA GLY A 66 27.92 -15.10 2.63
C GLY A 66 26.64 -14.97 1.79
N LEU A 67 26.29 -13.75 1.38
CA LEU A 67 25.16 -13.48 0.49
C LEU A 67 25.32 -14.14 -0.88
N ARG A 68 26.54 -14.13 -1.45
CA ARG A 68 26.84 -14.84 -2.73
C ARG A 68 26.73 -16.35 -2.58
N ALA A 69 27.20 -16.93 -1.48
CA ALA A 69 27.09 -18.36 -1.21
C ALA A 69 25.63 -18.79 -0.98
N ARG A 70 24.82 -17.95 -0.30
CA ARG A 70 23.38 -18.15 -0.17
C ARG A 70 22.71 -18.12 -1.54
N LEU A 71 22.99 -17.10 -2.35
CA LEU A 71 22.44 -16.96 -3.70
C LEU A 71 22.80 -18.16 -4.60
N GLU A 72 24.04 -18.65 -4.54
CA GLU A 72 24.49 -19.82 -5.34
C GLU A 72 23.73 -21.11 -4.98
N SER A 73 23.44 -21.32 -3.69
CA SER A 73 22.57 -22.40 -3.22
C SER A 73 21.13 -22.23 -3.73
N ASP A 74 20.59 -21.01 -3.62
CA ASP A 74 19.25 -20.66 -4.05
C ASP A 74 19.06 -20.82 -5.58
N ILE A 75 20.01 -20.37 -6.39
CA ILE A 75 20.05 -20.63 -7.86
C ILE A 75 20.05 -22.13 -8.13
N THR A 76 20.91 -22.89 -7.44
CA THR A 76 21.04 -24.34 -7.65
C THR A 76 19.75 -25.10 -7.32
N ARG A 77 18.97 -24.62 -6.35
CA ARG A 77 17.65 -25.15 -5.99
C ARG A 77 16.58 -24.73 -7.00
N LEU A 78 16.51 -23.44 -7.33
CA LEU A 78 15.50 -22.88 -8.24
C LEU A 78 15.61 -23.45 -9.67
N VAL A 79 16.82 -23.70 -10.16
CA VAL A 79 17.06 -24.40 -11.44
C VAL A 79 16.39 -25.79 -11.47
N ARG A 80 16.42 -26.52 -10.34
CA ARG A 80 15.75 -27.83 -10.22
C ARG A 80 14.23 -27.67 -10.15
N ILE A 81 13.73 -26.66 -9.44
CA ILE A 81 12.30 -26.38 -9.27
C ILE A 81 11.64 -26.04 -10.62
N ILE A 82 12.30 -25.24 -11.47
CA ILE A 82 11.80 -24.97 -12.83
C ILE A 82 11.95 -26.17 -13.79
N GLY A 83 12.59 -27.26 -13.36
CA GLY A 83 12.73 -28.51 -14.11
C GLY A 83 13.93 -28.59 -15.05
N ALA A 84 14.94 -27.73 -14.86
CA ALA A 84 16.15 -27.69 -15.68
C ALA A 84 17.33 -28.46 -15.04
N ASP A 85 18.30 -28.89 -15.85
CA ASP A 85 19.53 -29.55 -15.39
C ASP A 85 20.49 -28.53 -14.72
N PRO A 86 20.86 -28.70 -13.44
CA PRO A 86 21.85 -27.85 -12.77
C PRO A 86 23.23 -27.81 -13.44
N LYS A 87 23.59 -28.80 -14.28
CA LYS A 87 24.84 -28.76 -15.08
C LYS A 87 24.78 -27.76 -16.24
N LYS A 88 23.60 -27.19 -16.51
CA LYS A 88 23.33 -26.16 -17.51
C LYS A 88 22.71 -24.91 -16.87
N SER A 89 22.97 -24.67 -15.59
CA SER A 89 22.49 -23.53 -14.79
C SER A 89 22.95 -22.15 -15.30
N GLU A 90 23.78 -22.10 -16.34
CA GLU A 90 24.24 -20.88 -16.98
C GLU A 90 23.88 -20.79 -18.48
N ASP A 91 23.48 -21.89 -19.14
CA ASP A 91 23.21 -21.91 -20.59
C ASP A 91 21.93 -21.11 -20.91
N VAL A 92 22.10 -19.97 -21.59
CA VAL A 92 21.04 -18.99 -21.80
C VAL A 92 19.94 -19.54 -22.72
N LYS A 93 20.31 -20.17 -23.85
CA LYS A 93 19.34 -20.70 -24.83
C LYS A 93 18.62 -21.94 -24.28
N TYR A 94 19.27 -22.69 -23.39
CA TYR A 94 18.64 -23.80 -22.65
C TYR A 94 17.68 -23.33 -21.55
N LEU A 95 18.06 -22.35 -20.71
CA LEU A 95 17.28 -21.98 -19.51
C LEU A 95 16.07 -21.09 -19.78
N VAL A 96 16.12 -20.19 -20.77
CA VAL A 96 15.04 -19.22 -21.04
C VAL A 96 13.65 -19.89 -21.18
N PRO A 97 13.47 -21.00 -21.92
CA PRO A 97 12.20 -21.72 -21.96
C PRO A 97 11.69 -22.22 -20.60
N PHE A 98 12.55 -22.65 -19.68
CA PHE A 98 12.14 -23.11 -18.35
C PHE A 98 11.70 -21.94 -17.46
N MET A 99 12.40 -20.80 -17.52
CA MET A 99 12.01 -19.59 -16.79
C MET A 99 10.68 -19.03 -17.29
N VAL A 100 10.50 -18.94 -18.61
CA VAL A 100 9.22 -18.51 -19.20
C VAL A 100 8.09 -19.50 -18.89
N LYS A 101 8.37 -20.81 -18.84
CA LYS A 101 7.40 -21.82 -18.37
C LYS A 101 7.03 -21.62 -16.89
N ALA A 102 7.99 -21.32 -16.03
CA ALA A 102 7.75 -21.06 -14.61
C ALA A 102 6.91 -19.80 -14.38
N ALA A 103 7.24 -18.68 -15.04
CA ALA A 103 6.44 -17.46 -15.02
C ALA A 103 5.04 -17.66 -15.62
N ASN A 104 4.90 -18.55 -16.62
CA ASN A 104 3.60 -18.94 -17.17
C ASN A 104 2.79 -19.90 -16.26
N ALA A 105 3.43 -20.59 -15.32
CA ALA A 105 2.77 -21.43 -14.31
C ALA A 105 2.40 -20.69 -13.02
N ALA A 106 2.93 -19.49 -12.79
CA ALA A 106 2.65 -18.67 -11.61
C ALA A 106 1.15 -18.29 -11.51
N LYS A 107 0.60 -18.36 -10.30
CA LYS A 107 -0.81 -18.02 -10.00
C LYS A 107 -1.03 -16.51 -10.11
N PHE A 108 -1.48 -16.06 -11.27
CA PHE A 108 -1.59 -14.64 -11.58
C PHE A 108 -2.82 -14.32 -12.42
N ASN A 109 -3.50 -13.20 -12.13
CA ASN A 109 -4.63 -12.72 -12.92
C ASN A 109 -4.16 -12.02 -14.21
N ARG A 110 -3.93 -12.83 -15.24
CA ARG A 110 -3.40 -12.45 -16.56
C ARG A 110 -4.27 -11.49 -17.38
N LYS A 111 -5.56 -11.28 -17.03
CA LYS A 111 -6.47 -10.44 -17.83
C LYS A 111 -6.00 -8.98 -17.84
N VAL A 112 -5.72 -8.45 -19.02
CA VAL A 112 -5.24 -7.10 -19.27
C VAL A 112 -6.08 -6.44 -20.37
N PHE A 113 -6.55 -5.23 -20.10
CA PHE A 113 -7.08 -4.28 -21.08
C PHE A 113 -5.94 -3.55 -21.78
N VAL A 114 -5.76 -3.79 -23.08
CA VAL A 114 -4.58 -3.42 -23.88
C VAL A 114 -4.98 -3.17 -25.34
N ILE A 115 -4.12 -2.53 -26.13
CA ILE A 115 -4.37 -2.22 -27.55
C ILE A 115 -4.65 -3.50 -28.36
N LYS A 116 -5.61 -3.44 -29.29
CA LYS A 116 -5.87 -4.50 -30.27
C LYS A 116 -4.69 -4.62 -31.24
N HIS A 117 -4.32 -5.85 -31.59
CA HIS A 117 -3.31 -6.08 -32.63
C HIS A 117 -3.66 -5.36 -33.96
N GLU A 118 -4.95 -5.30 -34.33
CA GLU A 118 -5.37 -4.65 -35.57
C GLU A 118 -5.29 -3.11 -35.51
N SER A 119 -5.65 -2.48 -34.37
CA SER A 119 -5.44 -1.03 -34.20
C SER A 119 -3.94 -0.69 -34.17
N ALA A 120 -3.12 -1.53 -33.55
CA ALA A 120 -1.65 -1.41 -33.57
C ALA A 120 -1.05 -1.57 -34.98
N LYS A 121 -1.52 -2.56 -35.77
CA LYS A 121 -1.17 -2.70 -37.20
C LYS A 121 -1.59 -1.45 -37.98
N ASN A 122 -2.78 -0.89 -37.73
CA ASN A 122 -3.25 0.32 -38.40
C ASN A 122 -2.39 1.56 -38.10
N LEU A 123 -1.90 1.75 -36.86
CA LEU A 123 -0.92 2.82 -36.57
C LEU A 123 0.35 2.66 -37.43
N LEU A 124 0.87 1.44 -37.51
CA LEU A 124 2.08 1.13 -38.28
C LEU A 124 1.85 1.20 -39.81
N ARG A 125 0.64 0.98 -40.33
CA ARG A 125 0.30 1.26 -41.74
C ARG A 125 0.36 2.75 -42.07
N HIS A 126 -0.03 3.62 -41.13
CA HIS A 126 0.08 5.08 -41.30
C HIS A 126 1.52 5.57 -41.13
N MET A 127 2.33 4.86 -40.33
CA MET A 127 3.73 5.18 -40.09
C MET A 127 4.60 3.91 -40.09
N PRO A 128 5.04 3.42 -41.27
CA PRO A 128 5.84 2.21 -41.38
C PRO A 128 7.19 2.29 -40.64
N PRO A 129 7.63 1.21 -39.96
CA PRO A 129 8.92 1.13 -39.28
C PRO A 129 10.02 0.72 -40.26
N THR A 130 10.48 1.67 -41.09
CA THR A 130 11.39 1.37 -42.20
C THR A 130 12.71 0.75 -41.75
N SER A 131 13.23 1.12 -40.58
CA SER A 131 14.50 0.59 -40.07
C SER A 131 14.36 -0.85 -39.54
N LEU A 132 13.15 -1.28 -39.16
CA LEU A 132 12.82 -2.66 -38.83
C LEU A 132 12.63 -3.50 -40.09
N MET A 133 11.86 -2.97 -41.05
CA MET A 133 11.57 -3.62 -42.33
C MET A 133 12.87 -3.92 -43.10
N GLU A 134 13.79 -2.96 -43.22
CA GLU A 134 15.10 -3.15 -43.84
C GLU A 134 15.92 -4.27 -43.16
N LYS A 135 15.94 -4.31 -41.82
CA LYS A 135 16.72 -5.29 -41.05
C LYS A 135 16.13 -6.71 -41.08
N LEU A 136 14.81 -6.82 -41.24
CA LEU A 136 14.12 -8.11 -41.39
C LEU A 136 14.00 -8.56 -42.86
N GLY A 137 14.27 -7.67 -43.82
CA GLY A 137 14.31 -7.99 -45.25
C GLY A 137 12.98 -7.85 -46.00
N TYR A 138 12.04 -7.04 -45.49
CA TYR A 138 10.71 -6.83 -46.09
C TYR A 138 10.61 -5.46 -46.77
N GLU A 139 10.02 -5.41 -47.97
CA GLU A 139 9.64 -4.16 -48.65
C GLU A 139 8.16 -3.78 -48.41
N ASP A 140 7.29 -4.78 -48.18
CA ASP A 140 5.87 -4.58 -47.83
C ASP A 140 5.62 -4.82 -46.33
N ILE A 141 4.81 -3.97 -45.73
CA ILE A 141 4.42 -4.06 -44.32
C ILE A 141 3.40 -5.18 -44.08
N GLU A 142 2.52 -5.48 -45.06
CA GLU A 142 1.56 -6.59 -44.91
C GLU A 142 2.28 -7.95 -44.99
N GLU A 143 3.29 -8.10 -45.86
CA GLU A 143 4.13 -9.31 -45.90
C GLU A 143 4.85 -9.55 -44.57
N MET A 144 5.44 -8.49 -43.98
CA MET A 144 6.04 -8.56 -42.63
C MET A 144 5.01 -8.92 -41.55
N PHE A 145 3.79 -8.41 -41.67
CA PHE A 145 2.68 -8.65 -40.73
C PHE A 145 2.05 -10.05 -40.78
N ASP A 146 2.30 -10.81 -41.84
CA ASP A 146 1.82 -12.19 -42.03
C ASP A 146 2.90 -13.24 -41.70
N HIS A 147 4.18 -12.89 -41.78
CA HIS A 147 5.31 -13.83 -41.56
C HIS A 147 6.01 -13.74 -40.19
N GLU A 148 5.72 -12.71 -39.38
CA GLU A 148 6.39 -12.46 -38.10
C GLU A 148 5.42 -12.47 -36.89
N ASP A 149 5.89 -12.83 -35.69
CA ASP A 149 5.08 -12.62 -34.48
C ASP A 149 4.99 -11.12 -34.18
N PHE A 150 3.78 -10.57 -34.33
CA PHE A 150 3.51 -9.14 -34.15
C PHE A 150 3.91 -8.59 -32.77
N SER A 151 3.98 -9.44 -31.74
CA SER A 151 4.46 -9.05 -30.39
C SER A 151 5.96 -8.75 -30.39
N GLU A 152 6.73 -9.49 -31.19
CA GLU A 152 8.16 -9.30 -31.37
C GLU A 152 8.42 -8.06 -32.23
N LEU A 153 7.74 -7.93 -33.39
CA LEU A 153 7.78 -6.74 -34.25
C LEU A 153 7.52 -5.46 -33.45
N TYR A 154 6.39 -5.40 -32.74
CA TYR A 154 5.97 -4.20 -32.02
C TYR A 154 6.94 -3.84 -30.88
N THR A 155 7.58 -4.83 -30.26
CA THR A 155 8.62 -4.60 -29.26
C THR A 155 9.95 -4.18 -29.90
N ALA A 156 10.28 -4.71 -31.07
CA ALA A 156 11.48 -4.41 -31.82
C ALA A 156 11.55 -2.95 -32.30
N LEU A 157 10.40 -2.28 -32.50
CA LEU A 157 10.31 -0.83 -32.79
C LEU A 157 11.22 0.02 -31.87
N ARG A 158 11.25 -0.33 -30.57
CA ARG A 158 12.03 0.35 -29.53
C ARG A 158 13.54 0.09 -29.61
N PHE A 159 13.98 -0.77 -30.52
CA PHE A 159 15.37 -1.15 -30.80
C PHE A 159 15.79 -0.83 -32.25
N SER A 160 14.84 -0.80 -33.19
CA SER A 160 15.09 -0.57 -34.60
C SER A 160 15.07 0.91 -35.00
N GLU A 161 14.09 1.67 -34.47
CA GLU A 161 13.80 3.04 -34.90
C GLU A 161 14.48 4.12 -34.05
N GLY A 162 14.72 5.28 -34.66
CA GLY A 162 15.32 6.44 -34.00
C GLY A 162 14.33 7.26 -33.15
N PRO A 163 14.83 8.14 -32.25
CA PRO A 163 13.99 9.01 -31.43
C PRO A 163 12.99 9.86 -32.22
N ASP A 164 13.39 10.38 -33.39
CA ASP A 164 12.54 11.19 -34.28
C ASP A 164 11.38 10.40 -34.93
N TRP A 165 11.47 9.07 -34.95
CA TRP A 165 10.37 8.18 -35.36
C TRP A 165 9.49 7.89 -34.14
N LEU A 166 10.09 7.52 -32.99
CA LEU A 166 9.35 7.20 -31.77
C LEU A 166 8.47 8.38 -31.30
N ASN A 167 9.02 9.61 -31.25
CA ASN A 167 8.26 10.80 -30.85
C ASN A 167 7.03 11.06 -31.76
N LYS A 168 7.13 10.80 -33.06
CA LYS A 168 6.02 10.94 -34.02
C LYS A 168 5.03 9.77 -33.95
N TYR A 169 5.52 8.58 -33.60
CA TYR A 169 4.67 7.44 -33.31
C TYR A 169 3.83 7.69 -32.05
N ASP A 170 4.42 8.33 -31.02
CA ASP A 170 3.70 8.79 -29.83
C ASP A 170 2.66 9.86 -30.17
N GLU A 171 2.99 10.86 -31.01
CA GLU A 171 2.00 11.84 -31.54
C GLU A 171 0.85 11.15 -32.29
N LEU A 172 1.13 10.10 -33.08
CA LEU A 172 0.11 9.32 -33.77
C LEU A 172 -0.72 8.48 -32.79
N PHE A 173 -0.10 7.90 -31.76
CA PHE A 173 -0.76 7.10 -30.72
C PHE A 173 -1.70 7.96 -29.84
N GLU A 174 -1.48 9.27 -29.73
CA GLU A 174 -2.44 10.18 -29.06
C GLU A 174 -3.86 10.13 -29.65
N THR A 175 -4.03 9.68 -30.90
CA THR A 175 -5.33 9.55 -31.58
C THR A 175 -6.19 8.38 -31.07
N MET A 176 -5.60 7.47 -30.29
CA MET A 176 -6.18 6.19 -29.89
C MET A 176 -7.37 6.32 -28.93
N THR A 177 -8.37 5.44 -29.11
CA THR A 177 -9.62 5.46 -28.34
C THR A 177 -9.80 4.20 -27.46
N PRO A 178 -10.70 4.21 -26.46
CA PRO A 178 -11.07 3.01 -25.72
C PRO A 178 -11.60 1.86 -26.60
N ASN A 179 -12.14 2.16 -27.78
CA ASN A 179 -12.65 1.16 -28.72
C ASN A 179 -11.52 0.40 -29.44
N ASP A 180 -10.31 0.95 -29.45
CA ASP A 180 -9.11 0.33 -30.01
C ASP A 180 -8.44 -0.66 -29.05
N TYR A 181 -8.99 -0.82 -27.85
CA TYR A 181 -8.47 -1.69 -26.79
C TYR A 181 -9.41 -2.89 -26.57
N GLU A 182 -8.85 -3.97 -26.04
CA GLU A 182 -9.52 -5.25 -25.78
C GLU A 182 -9.02 -5.86 -24.46
N GLU A 183 -9.80 -6.78 -23.89
CA GLU A 183 -9.37 -7.60 -22.76
C GLU A 183 -8.84 -8.96 -23.24
N ARG A 184 -7.53 -9.17 -23.08
CA ARG A 184 -6.84 -10.43 -23.40
C ARG A 184 -5.93 -10.87 -22.26
N ASP A 185 -5.32 -12.04 -22.37
CA ASP A 185 -4.35 -12.51 -21.37
C ASP A 185 -2.94 -12.02 -21.70
N LEU A 186 -2.22 -11.58 -20.66
CA LEU A 186 -0.82 -11.16 -20.72
C LEU A 186 0.06 -12.29 -21.30
N LYS A 187 0.83 -11.95 -22.33
CA LYS A 187 1.72 -12.88 -23.07
C LYS A 187 3.17 -12.68 -22.62
N ILE A 188 3.87 -13.78 -22.35
CA ILE A 188 5.34 -13.79 -22.24
C ILE A 188 5.90 -14.40 -23.53
N VAL A 189 6.77 -13.68 -24.21
CA VAL A 189 7.38 -14.06 -25.49
C VAL A 189 8.88 -14.23 -25.31
N VAL A 190 9.47 -15.18 -26.03
CA VAL A 190 10.92 -15.27 -26.23
C VAL A 190 11.16 -14.83 -27.67
N MET A 191 11.88 -13.73 -27.87
CA MET A 191 12.18 -13.25 -29.21
C MET A 191 13.05 -14.25 -29.98
N ASP A 192 12.86 -14.34 -31.29
CA ASP A 192 13.74 -15.11 -32.16
C ASP A 192 15.20 -14.63 -32.01
N HIS A 193 16.09 -15.59 -31.78
CA HIS A 193 17.49 -15.28 -31.48
C HIS A 193 18.26 -14.85 -32.72
N ASP A 194 18.03 -15.54 -33.85
CA ASP A 194 18.80 -15.35 -35.07
C ASP A 194 18.32 -14.12 -35.86
N LYS A 195 17.05 -13.68 -35.66
CA LYS A 195 16.52 -12.40 -36.20
C LYS A 195 16.88 -11.17 -35.35
N TYR A 196 16.77 -11.26 -34.02
CA TYR A 196 16.75 -10.05 -33.16
C TYR A 196 17.99 -9.84 -32.27
N VAL A 197 19.01 -10.72 -32.27
CA VAL A 197 20.18 -10.56 -31.40
C VAL A 197 20.98 -9.28 -31.67
N ASP A 198 21.18 -8.91 -32.93
CA ASP A 198 21.89 -7.70 -33.33
C ASP A 198 21.12 -6.43 -32.92
N LEU A 199 19.78 -6.45 -33.07
CA LEU A 199 18.88 -5.37 -32.63
C LEU A 199 18.87 -5.22 -31.10
N ALA A 200 18.75 -6.33 -30.37
CA ALA A 200 18.70 -6.33 -28.91
C ALA A 200 20.06 -6.05 -28.24
N ALA A 201 21.18 -6.18 -28.97
CA ALA A 201 22.53 -6.09 -28.42
C ALA A 201 22.80 -4.81 -27.61
N HIS A 202 22.43 -3.63 -28.15
CA HIS A 202 22.61 -2.36 -27.44
C HIS A 202 21.72 -2.27 -26.19
N PHE A 203 20.48 -2.77 -26.26
CA PHE A 203 19.58 -2.83 -25.10
C PHE A 203 20.19 -3.70 -23.99
N VAL A 204 20.58 -4.94 -24.29
CA VAL A 204 21.13 -5.87 -23.30
C VAL A 204 22.46 -5.35 -22.72
N GLN A 205 23.32 -4.74 -23.54
CA GLN A 205 24.55 -4.11 -23.06
C GLN A 205 24.27 -2.91 -22.12
N LYS A 206 23.29 -2.06 -22.47
CA LYS A 206 22.94 -0.85 -21.71
C LYS A 206 22.14 -1.14 -20.43
N LYS A 207 21.36 -2.21 -20.42
CA LYS A 207 20.49 -2.63 -19.31
C LYS A 207 21.08 -3.71 -18.41
N LEU A 208 22.07 -4.46 -18.89
CA LEU A 208 22.67 -5.62 -18.23
C LEU A 208 21.71 -6.81 -18.03
N HIS A 209 20.45 -6.73 -18.48
CA HIS A 209 19.44 -7.81 -18.48
C HIS A 209 18.76 -7.92 -19.86
N ASN A 210 18.07 -9.05 -20.09
CA ASN A 210 17.46 -9.40 -21.38
C ASN A 210 15.94 -9.58 -21.31
N VAL A 211 15.27 -8.70 -20.57
CA VAL A 211 13.81 -8.71 -20.43
C VAL A 211 13.32 -7.28 -20.64
N THR A 212 12.23 -7.12 -21.37
CA THR A 212 11.53 -5.86 -21.61
C THR A 212 10.01 -6.12 -21.67
N HIS A 213 9.21 -5.08 -21.88
CA HIS A 213 7.76 -5.17 -21.98
C HIS A 213 7.18 -4.00 -22.78
N THR A 214 6.02 -4.23 -23.38
CA THR A 214 5.17 -3.22 -24.02
C THR A 214 3.86 -3.15 -23.22
N LYS A 215 3.78 -2.17 -22.30
CA LYS A 215 2.69 -1.95 -21.32
C LYS A 215 1.34 -1.88 -22.03
N GLU A 216 1.31 -1.08 -23.09
CA GLU A 216 0.21 -0.84 -24.02
C GLU A 216 -0.29 -2.12 -24.73
N MET A 217 0.57 -3.11 -24.96
CA MET A 217 0.30 -4.34 -25.71
C MET A 217 0.07 -5.57 -24.82
N GLY A 218 0.33 -5.48 -23.51
CA GLY A 218 0.17 -6.63 -22.60
C GLY A 218 1.22 -7.72 -22.79
N VAL A 219 2.40 -7.37 -23.33
CA VAL A 219 3.45 -8.33 -23.69
C VAL A 219 4.71 -8.08 -22.88
N ILE A 220 5.28 -9.15 -22.33
CA ILE A 220 6.63 -9.20 -21.77
C ILE A 220 7.50 -9.98 -22.75
N VAL A 221 8.69 -9.48 -23.06
CA VAL A 221 9.59 -10.08 -24.05
C VAL A 221 10.94 -10.38 -23.41
N VAL A 222 11.34 -11.65 -23.45
CA VAL A 222 12.73 -12.07 -23.21
C VAL A 222 13.50 -11.83 -24.50
N THR A 223 14.39 -10.84 -24.49
CA THR A 223 15.21 -10.49 -25.65
C THR A 223 16.40 -11.44 -25.80
N PRO A 224 16.88 -11.66 -27.03
CA PRO A 224 18.10 -12.42 -27.27
C PRO A 224 19.37 -11.67 -26.83
N MET A 225 20.46 -12.42 -26.64
CA MET A 225 21.78 -11.90 -26.32
C MET A 225 22.88 -12.76 -26.97
N TYR A 226 24.05 -12.18 -27.25
CA TYR A 226 25.21 -12.95 -27.74
C TYR A 226 25.84 -13.86 -26.69
N ALA A 227 25.67 -13.55 -25.39
CA ALA A 227 26.23 -14.36 -24.33
C ALA A 227 25.55 -15.73 -24.27
N LYS A 228 26.31 -16.79 -24.54
CA LYS A 228 25.84 -18.18 -24.52
C LYS A 228 25.66 -18.71 -23.10
N THR A 229 26.43 -18.17 -22.16
CA THR A 229 26.45 -18.54 -20.74
C THR A 229 26.36 -17.29 -19.86
N MET A 230 25.54 -17.34 -18.82
CA MET A 230 25.46 -16.30 -17.78
C MET A 230 25.24 -16.94 -16.40
N ARG A 231 26.22 -16.74 -15.51
CA ARG A 231 26.12 -17.18 -14.11
C ARG A 231 24.93 -16.51 -13.43
N GLY A 232 24.14 -17.27 -12.67
CA GLY A 232 23.01 -16.74 -11.90
C GLY A 232 21.77 -16.32 -12.71
N LEU A 233 21.71 -16.60 -14.02
CA LEU A 233 20.63 -16.18 -14.92
C LEU A 233 19.21 -16.38 -14.37
N VAL A 234 18.95 -17.47 -13.64
CA VAL A 234 17.60 -17.75 -13.12
C VAL A 234 17.11 -16.71 -12.11
N LEU A 235 17.92 -16.29 -11.13
CA LEU A 235 17.57 -15.20 -10.21
C LEU A 235 17.76 -13.79 -10.81
N LYS A 236 18.16 -13.70 -12.09
CA LYS A 236 18.21 -12.45 -12.86
C LYS A 236 16.96 -12.28 -13.73
N THR A 237 16.63 -13.28 -14.54
CA THR A 237 15.56 -13.20 -15.55
C THR A 237 14.19 -13.60 -15.00
N LEU A 238 14.08 -14.61 -14.12
CA LEU A 238 12.77 -15.04 -13.62
C LEU A 238 12.11 -14.01 -12.67
N PRO A 239 12.82 -13.38 -11.72
CA PRO A 239 12.24 -12.29 -10.93
C PRO A 239 11.79 -11.09 -11.78
N LEU A 240 12.55 -10.72 -12.82
CA LEU A 240 12.14 -9.67 -13.78
C LEU A 240 10.85 -10.03 -14.54
N LEU A 241 10.66 -11.29 -14.93
CA LEU A 241 9.40 -11.74 -15.54
C LEU A 241 8.20 -11.58 -14.60
N LEU A 242 8.35 -11.96 -13.32
CA LEU A 242 7.29 -11.83 -12.31
C LEU A 242 7.02 -10.36 -11.93
N HIS A 243 8.04 -9.51 -11.97
CA HIS A 243 7.92 -8.06 -11.80
C HIS A 243 7.14 -7.42 -12.96
N TYR A 244 7.55 -7.64 -14.20
CA TYR A 244 6.86 -7.09 -15.37
C TYR A 244 5.44 -7.64 -15.54
N MET A 245 5.12 -8.84 -15.03
CA MET A 245 3.74 -9.33 -14.95
C MET A 245 2.87 -8.41 -14.08
N ASN A 246 3.37 -7.98 -12.92
CA ASN A 246 2.67 -7.07 -12.02
C ASN A 246 2.61 -5.64 -12.57
N GLU A 247 3.69 -5.14 -13.17
CA GLU A 247 3.77 -3.80 -13.76
C GLU A 247 2.83 -3.63 -14.96
N VAL A 248 2.88 -4.54 -15.93
CA VAL A 248 1.96 -4.52 -17.09
C VAL A 248 0.50 -4.62 -16.65
N LYS A 249 0.22 -5.37 -15.57
CA LYS A 249 -1.12 -5.45 -14.97
C LYS A 249 -1.55 -4.13 -14.32
N LEU A 250 -0.69 -3.41 -13.60
CA LEU A 250 -0.99 -2.07 -13.06
C LEU A 250 -1.42 -1.14 -14.18
N TYR A 251 -0.53 -0.95 -15.17
CA TYR A 251 -0.73 0.01 -16.24
C TYR A 251 -1.99 -0.32 -17.05
N SER A 252 -2.24 -1.61 -17.29
CA SER A 252 -3.47 -2.07 -17.92
C SER A 252 -4.74 -1.76 -17.10
N THR A 253 -4.72 -1.96 -15.77
CA THR A 253 -5.83 -1.57 -14.89
C THR A 253 -6.02 -0.05 -14.87
N PHE A 254 -4.93 0.73 -14.83
CA PHE A 254 -4.98 2.19 -14.93
C PHE A 254 -5.58 2.65 -16.27
N PHE A 255 -5.16 2.07 -17.40
CA PHE A 255 -5.77 2.33 -18.71
C PHE A 255 -7.25 1.95 -18.74
N LYS A 256 -7.66 0.85 -18.07
CA LYS A 256 -9.09 0.49 -17.96
C LYS A 256 -9.89 1.53 -17.19
N VAL A 257 -9.37 2.06 -16.07
CA VAL A 257 -10.01 3.16 -15.32
C VAL A 257 -10.08 4.45 -16.16
N LYS A 258 -8.95 4.83 -16.78
CA LYS A 258 -8.85 6.01 -17.64
C LYS A 258 -9.64 5.90 -18.95
N SER A 259 -10.09 4.71 -19.35
CA SER A 259 -10.95 4.51 -20.53
C SER A 259 -12.30 5.23 -20.47
N GLN A 260 -12.74 5.64 -19.28
CA GLN A 260 -13.97 6.40 -19.07
C GLN A 260 -13.76 7.93 -19.11
N GLN A 261 -12.52 8.39 -19.29
CA GLN A 261 -12.16 9.82 -19.28
C GLN A 261 -11.86 10.35 -20.69
N PRO A 262 -12.07 11.66 -20.96
CA PRO A 262 -11.70 12.26 -22.24
C PRO A 262 -10.22 12.14 -22.57
N HIS A 263 -9.89 12.21 -23.87
CA HIS A 263 -8.51 12.22 -24.38
C HIS A 263 -7.66 10.98 -24.02
N PHE A 264 -8.29 9.81 -23.83
CA PHE A 264 -7.67 8.54 -23.48
C PHE A 264 -6.30 8.25 -24.14
N GLY A 265 -6.17 8.37 -25.47
CA GLY A 265 -4.90 8.18 -26.18
C GLY A 265 -3.77 9.07 -25.65
N LYS A 266 -4.03 10.36 -25.43
CA LYS A 266 -3.07 11.30 -24.80
C LYS A 266 -2.69 10.87 -23.39
N THR A 267 -3.65 10.38 -22.61
CA THR A 267 -3.40 9.87 -21.26
C THR A 267 -2.48 8.64 -21.30
N VAL A 268 -2.70 7.71 -22.23
CA VAL A 268 -1.80 6.55 -22.42
C VAL A 268 -0.41 7.01 -22.85
N VAL A 269 -0.28 7.85 -23.88
CA VAL A 269 1.03 8.35 -24.36
C VAL A 269 1.80 9.03 -23.23
N ARG A 270 1.18 9.98 -22.52
CA ARG A 270 1.81 10.62 -21.34
C ARG A 270 2.27 9.60 -20.31
N THR A 271 1.45 8.60 -20.01
CA THR A 271 1.75 7.54 -19.04
C THR A 271 2.88 6.59 -19.49
N LEU A 272 3.18 6.51 -20.79
CA LEU A 272 4.29 5.73 -21.36
C LEU A 272 5.57 6.56 -21.57
N VAL A 273 5.42 7.84 -21.93
CA VAL A 273 6.49 8.76 -22.33
C VAL A 273 7.06 9.54 -21.15
N ALA A 274 6.32 9.68 -20.03
CA ALA A 274 6.72 10.51 -18.88
C ALA A 274 8.05 10.08 -18.25
N ASP A 275 9.12 10.70 -18.73
CA ASP A 275 10.29 11.09 -17.96
C ASP A 275 9.92 12.41 -17.26
N PRO A 276 9.61 12.41 -15.95
CA PRO A 276 8.96 13.53 -15.27
C PRO A 276 9.99 14.59 -14.87
N GLY A 277 10.49 15.30 -15.89
CA GLY A 277 11.36 16.45 -15.74
C GLY A 277 10.69 17.61 -14.99
N ASP A 278 11.41 18.12 -13.99
CA ASP A 278 11.23 19.38 -13.26
C ASP A 278 9.80 19.92 -13.01
N ALA A 279 9.37 19.69 -11.77
CA ALA A 279 8.43 20.50 -10.97
C ALA A 279 6.91 20.39 -11.25
N SER A 280 6.16 20.26 -10.14
CA SER A 280 4.79 20.73 -9.95
C SER A 280 4.59 20.99 -8.46
N GLN A 281 3.98 22.12 -8.09
CA GLN A 281 3.74 22.53 -6.70
C GLN A 281 2.28 22.26 -6.31
N ILE A 282 2.02 21.88 -5.05
CA ILE A 282 0.67 21.96 -4.45
C ILE A 282 0.76 22.62 -3.07
N VAL A 283 -0.18 23.57 -2.87
CA VAL A 283 -0.58 24.33 -1.67
C VAL A 283 0.14 24.00 -0.35
N GLY A 284 0.80 25.01 0.24
CA GLY A 284 1.09 25.07 1.67
C GLY A 284 2.56 24.99 2.03
N HIS A 285 3.20 23.82 1.83
CA HIS A 285 4.56 23.58 2.32
C HIS A 285 5.45 22.84 1.31
N ASN A 286 6.65 23.38 1.08
CA ASN A 286 7.61 22.87 0.10
C ASN A 286 8.26 21.57 0.57
N ILE A 287 7.97 20.48 -0.13
CA ILE A 287 8.80 19.27 -0.18
C ILE A 287 9.14 19.04 -1.65
N HIS A 288 10.43 18.94 -1.99
CA HIS A 288 10.85 18.62 -3.34
C HIS A 288 10.65 17.13 -3.61
N TRP A 289 9.91 16.83 -4.67
CA TRP A 289 9.62 15.46 -5.11
C TRP A 289 10.03 15.29 -6.56
N ARG A 290 10.61 14.13 -6.87
CA ARG A 290 10.77 13.64 -8.25
C ARG A 290 10.28 12.20 -8.34
N ILE A 291 10.15 11.72 -9.57
CA ILE A 291 9.98 10.30 -9.91
C ILE A 291 11.17 9.99 -10.83
N ILE A 292 11.89 8.90 -10.59
CA ILE A 292 13.20 8.66 -11.22
C ILE A 292 13.22 7.28 -11.90
N GLN A 293 12.41 7.14 -12.94
CA GLN A 293 12.37 5.93 -13.75
C GLN A 293 13.56 5.89 -14.73
N ARG A 294 14.75 5.44 -14.28
CA ARG A 294 15.69 4.59 -15.06
C ARG A 294 17.05 4.30 -14.38
N TYR A 295 17.27 3.03 -14.04
CA TYR A 295 18.45 2.20 -14.36
C TYR A 295 19.80 2.95 -14.62
N LEU A 296 20.42 3.54 -13.58
CA LEU A 296 21.76 4.14 -13.67
C LEU A 296 22.68 3.82 -12.48
N GLY A 297 22.72 2.56 -12.05
CA GLY A 297 23.81 2.00 -11.24
C GLY A 297 25.12 1.84 -12.04
N LYS A 298 25.54 2.89 -12.76
CA LYS A 298 26.71 2.86 -13.64
C LYS A 298 28.02 3.06 -12.87
N HIS A 299 29.12 2.71 -13.55
CA HIS A 299 30.49 2.82 -13.03
C HIS A 299 30.83 4.21 -12.48
N LYS A 300 31.82 4.22 -11.57
CA LYS A 300 32.45 5.32 -10.81
C LYS A 300 32.98 6.54 -11.62
N GLN A 301 32.64 6.63 -12.90
CA GLN A 301 33.09 7.64 -13.87
C GLN A 301 31.94 8.23 -14.71
N ASP A 302 30.77 7.57 -14.80
CA ASP A 302 29.57 8.25 -15.28
C ASP A 302 29.07 9.17 -14.16
N SER A 303 28.87 10.45 -14.48
CA SER A 303 28.37 11.43 -13.51
C SER A 303 26.94 11.11 -13.12
N ILE A 304 26.75 10.47 -11.95
CA ILE A 304 25.43 10.27 -11.36
C ILE A 304 24.82 11.67 -11.18
N SER A 305 23.68 11.92 -11.83
CA SER A 305 22.98 13.19 -11.67
C SER A 305 22.57 13.34 -10.20
N MET A 306 22.89 14.46 -9.57
CA MET A 306 22.59 14.71 -8.15
C MET A 306 21.08 14.58 -7.84
N VAL A 307 20.26 14.78 -8.87
CA VAL A 307 18.82 14.47 -8.97
C VAL A 307 18.46 13.08 -8.43
N ALA A 308 19.30 12.06 -8.64
CA ALA A 308 19.07 10.67 -8.23
C ALA A 308 19.02 10.44 -6.71
N PHE A 309 19.45 11.42 -5.91
CA PHE A 309 19.51 11.36 -4.46
C PHE A 309 18.40 12.18 -3.77
N GLU A 310 17.50 12.81 -4.55
CA GLU A 310 16.31 13.49 -4.02
C GLU A 310 15.21 12.49 -3.59
N PRO A 311 14.32 12.85 -2.64
CA PRO A 311 13.28 11.94 -2.15
C PRO A 311 12.24 11.62 -3.25
N HIS A 312 12.02 10.33 -3.54
CA HIS A 312 11.20 9.87 -4.66
C HIS A 312 10.39 8.61 -4.36
N VAL A 313 9.36 8.36 -5.17
CA VAL A 313 8.44 7.20 -5.12
C VAL A 313 8.09 6.83 -6.56
N GLN A 314 8.07 5.55 -6.91
CA GLN A 314 7.78 5.08 -8.27
C GLN A 314 6.50 4.20 -8.29
N PRO A 315 5.72 4.18 -9.38
CA PRO A 315 4.58 3.25 -9.51
C PRO A 315 4.98 1.78 -9.32
N GLU A 316 6.17 1.42 -9.80
CA GLU A 316 6.72 0.07 -9.77
C GLU A 316 6.98 -0.47 -8.34
N ASP A 317 7.20 0.42 -7.36
CA ASP A 317 7.48 0.07 -5.96
C ASP A 317 6.29 -0.64 -5.28
N LEU A 318 5.05 -0.32 -5.71
CA LEU A 318 3.82 -0.99 -5.25
C LEU A 318 3.71 -2.43 -5.77
N HIS A 319 4.49 -2.79 -6.80
CA HIS A 319 4.42 -4.06 -7.52
C HIS A 319 5.59 -4.99 -7.24
N TRP A 320 6.69 -4.48 -6.70
CA TRP A 320 7.87 -5.25 -6.35
C TRP A 320 7.57 -6.38 -5.34
N ARG A 321 6.88 -6.04 -4.24
CA ARG A 321 6.52 -7.01 -3.19
C ARG A 321 5.66 -8.16 -3.73
N ARG A 322 4.77 -7.89 -4.68
CA ARG A 322 3.96 -8.91 -5.37
C ARG A 322 4.78 -9.81 -6.31
N ALA A 323 5.88 -9.31 -6.86
CA ALA A 323 6.81 -10.10 -7.67
C ALA A 323 7.61 -11.07 -6.80
N GLU A 324 8.08 -10.59 -5.64
CA GLU A 324 8.73 -11.43 -4.64
C GLU A 324 7.77 -12.50 -4.08
N GLU A 325 6.52 -12.16 -3.79
CA GLU A 325 5.51 -13.13 -3.33
C GLU A 325 5.27 -14.28 -4.31
N LEU A 326 5.18 -14.00 -5.61
CA LEU A 326 5.08 -15.03 -6.65
C LEU A 326 6.36 -15.90 -6.73
N LEU A 327 7.51 -15.35 -6.39
CA LEU A 327 8.79 -16.07 -6.32
C LEU A 327 8.85 -16.97 -5.07
N TYR A 328 8.32 -16.52 -3.93
CA TYR A 328 8.18 -17.33 -2.70
C TYR A 328 7.11 -18.44 -2.83
N GLU A 329 6.08 -18.26 -3.66
CA GLU A 329 5.15 -19.35 -4.01
C GLU A 329 5.81 -20.45 -4.86
N LEU A 330 6.83 -20.11 -5.66
CA LEU A 330 7.57 -21.05 -6.48
C LEU A 330 8.65 -21.79 -5.70
N ASP A 331 9.38 -21.08 -4.82
CA ASP A 331 10.44 -21.64 -3.98
C ASP A 331 10.40 -21.02 -2.56
N PRO A 332 9.71 -21.67 -1.60
CA PRO A 332 9.54 -21.13 -0.24
C PRO A 332 10.85 -20.89 0.52
N GLU A 333 11.92 -21.62 0.19
CA GLU A 333 13.25 -21.42 0.77
C GLU A 333 13.87 -20.06 0.38
N LEU A 334 13.30 -19.31 -0.57
CA LEU A 334 13.69 -17.92 -0.83
C LEU A 334 13.20 -16.95 0.27
N GLU A 335 12.42 -17.38 1.27
CA GLU A 335 11.93 -16.55 2.39
C GLU A 335 13.05 -15.78 3.14
N PHE A 336 14.30 -16.23 3.07
CA PHE A 336 15.48 -15.46 3.53
C PHE A 336 15.52 -14.02 2.96
N TRP A 337 15.12 -13.85 1.70
CA TRP A 337 15.09 -12.56 0.99
C TRP A 337 13.82 -11.74 1.27
N LYS A 338 12.81 -12.33 1.92
CA LYS A 338 11.50 -11.71 2.10
C LYS A 338 11.54 -10.48 3.01
N ASP A 339 10.93 -9.39 2.54
CA ASP A 339 10.93 -8.08 3.19
C ASP A 339 12.37 -7.60 3.52
N ARG A 340 13.36 -8.02 2.71
CA ARG A 340 14.77 -7.59 2.79
C ARG A 340 15.17 -6.63 1.66
N ASP A 341 14.22 -6.33 0.77
CA ASP A 341 14.20 -5.24 -0.21
C ASP A 341 14.87 -3.95 0.31
N TYR A 342 14.47 -3.48 1.50
CA TYR A 342 14.98 -2.26 2.14
C TYR A 342 16.07 -2.48 3.21
N VAL A 343 16.66 -3.67 3.30
CA VAL A 343 17.60 -4.02 4.39
C VAL A 343 19.05 -3.93 3.92
N GLY A 344 19.87 -3.22 4.71
CA GLY A 344 21.28 -2.99 4.43
C GLY A 344 22.04 -2.51 5.66
N LEU A 345 23.36 -2.73 5.67
CA LEU A 345 24.26 -2.27 6.73
C LEU A 345 25.49 -1.59 6.12
N MET A 346 25.98 -0.52 6.74
CA MET A 346 27.18 0.19 6.29
C MET A 346 28.44 -0.56 6.68
N TYR A 347 29.28 -0.88 5.70
CA TYR A 347 30.63 -1.43 5.89
C TYR A 347 31.63 -0.66 5.02
N ASP A 348 32.77 -0.27 5.59
CA ASP A 348 33.87 0.40 4.88
C ASP A 348 33.47 1.65 4.08
N GLY A 349 32.40 2.33 4.52
CA GLY A 349 31.88 3.55 3.90
C GLY A 349 30.81 3.35 2.81
N PHE A 350 30.36 2.11 2.55
CA PHE A 350 29.31 1.84 1.56
C PHE A 350 28.34 0.74 2.06
N PRO A 351 27.04 0.76 1.73
CA PRO A 351 26.11 -0.29 2.17
C PRO A 351 26.47 -1.68 1.60
N VAL A 352 26.26 -2.73 2.39
CA VAL A 352 26.04 -4.09 1.89
C VAL A 352 24.52 -4.31 1.88
N SER A 353 23.99 -4.48 0.67
CA SER A 353 22.56 -4.66 0.39
C SER A 353 22.12 -6.11 0.64
N PHE A 354 20.96 -6.31 1.27
CA PHE A 354 20.26 -7.60 1.34
C PHE A 354 19.13 -7.69 0.30
N ASN A 355 19.00 -6.70 -0.60
CA ASN A 355 18.05 -6.73 -1.71
C ASN A 355 18.47 -7.81 -2.72
N LEU A 356 17.52 -8.71 -3.05
CA LEU A 356 17.78 -9.86 -3.93
C LEU A 356 18.37 -9.45 -5.29
N PHE A 357 17.97 -8.31 -5.86
CA PHE A 357 18.37 -7.90 -7.20
C PHE A 357 19.76 -7.25 -7.22
N ASP A 358 20.10 -6.43 -6.22
CA ASP A 358 21.47 -5.92 -6.08
C ASP A 358 22.48 -7.07 -5.97
N VAL A 359 22.18 -8.07 -5.12
CA VAL A 359 23.03 -9.26 -4.95
C VAL A 359 23.04 -10.14 -6.21
N SER A 360 21.88 -10.38 -6.83
CA SER A 360 21.79 -11.22 -8.04
C SER A 360 22.48 -10.60 -9.24
N PHE A 361 22.36 -9.29 -9.44
CA PHE A 361 22.99 -8.61 -10.57
C PHE A 361 24.51 -8.52 -10.36
N ALA A 362 24.97 -8.16 -9.16
CA ALA A 362 26.40 -8.15 -8.83
C ALA A 362 27.04 -9.55 -8.98
N TYR A 363 26.36 -10.61 -8.51
CA TYR A 363 26.80 -12.00 -8.70
C TYR A 363 26.84 -12.41 -10.18
N SER A 364 25.80 -12.09 -10.95
CA SER A 364 25.72 -12.45 -12.38
C SER A 364 26.75 -11.71 -13.23
N ASN A 365 27.07 -10.46 -12.86
CA ASN A 365 28.07 -9.63 -13.52
C ASN A 365 29.50 -9.89 -12.97
N SER A 366 29.65 -10.76 -11.97
CA SER A 366 30.92 -11.11 -11.31
C SER A 366 31.65 -9.94 -10.63
N GLU A 367 30.91 -9.00 -10.05
CA GLU A 367 31.46 -7.86 -9.32
C GLU A 367 32.22 -8.26 -8.05
N THR A 368 33.14 -7.39 -7.63
CA THR A 368 33.87 -7.50 -6.37
C THR A 368 33.10 -6.84 -5.22
N TYR A 369 33.60 -6.99 -4.00
CA TYR A 369 33.05 -6.31 -2.83
C TYR A 369 33.04 -4.79 -2.97
N GLU A 370 34.07 -4.20 -3.59
CA GLU A 370 34.25 -2.76 -3.78
C GLU A 370 33.30 -2.17 -4.83
N ASN A 371 32.83 -3.01 -5.76
CA ASN A 371 31.89 -2.66 -6.83
C ASN A 371 30.44 -3.09 -6.55
N ARG A 372 30.16 -3.61 -5.34
CA ARG A 372 28.84 -4.14 -4.97
C ARG A 372 27.71 -3.12 -5.21
N TYR A 373 26.56 -3.60 -5.64
CA TYR A 373 25.40 -2.74 -5.91
C TYR A 373 24.58 -2.48 -4.64
N ALA A 374 23.86 -1.36 -4.63
CA ALA A 374 22.98 -0.92 -3.55
C ALA A 374 21.83 -0.03 -4.07
N TYR A 375 21.49 -0.17 -5.36
CA TYR A 375 20.59 0.75 -6.06
C TYR A 375 19.14 0.44 -5.70
N HIS A 376 18.71 -0.80 -5.92
CA HIS A 376 17.35 -1.26 -5.65
C HIS A 376 17.05 -1.22 -4.14
N PHE A 377 18.07 -1.47 -3.31
CA PHE A 377 18.00 -1.25 -1.86
C PHE A 377 17.71 0.20 -1.46
N ARG A 378 18.34 1.19 -2.11
CA ARG A 378 18.12 2.60 -1.80
C ARG A 378 16.72 3.06 -2.23
N GLU A 379 16.23 2.62 -3.39
CA GLU A 379 14.84 2.82 -3.82
C GLU A 379 13.86 2.19 -2.81
N SER A 380 14.06 0.92 -2.45
CA SER A 380 13.21 0.19 -1.48
C SER A 380 13.23 0.84 -0.09
N LEU A 381 14.37 1.36 0.35
CA LEU A 381 14.53 2.03 1.64
C LEU A 381 13.85 3.40 1.69
N TRP A 382 13.93 4.18 0.60
CA TRP A 382 13.11 5.39 0.47
C TRP A 382 11.62 5.06 0.58
N ASN A 383 11.15 4.06 -0.16
CA ASN A 383 9.75 3.64 -0.14
C ASN A 383 9.30 3.15 1.24
N GLU A 384 10.10 2.35 1.95
CA GLU A 384 9.76 1.94 3.30
C GLU A 384 9.72 3.15 4.27
N ILE A 385 10.62 4.14 4.15
CA ILE A 385 10.50 5.41 4.92
C ILE A 385 9.12 6.05 4.66
N PHE A 386 8.70 6.18 3.41
CA PHE A 386 7.39 6.77 3.08
C PHE A 386 6.20 5.93 3.56
N VAL A 387 6.26 4.59 3.45
CA VAL A 387 5.22 3.70 4.02
C VAL A 387 5.14 3.85 5.53
N ARG A 388 6.27 3.99 6.25
CA ARG A 388 6.27 4.14 7.71
C ARG A 388 5.69 5.49 8.16
N TYR A 389 5.97 6.58 7.46
CA TYR A 389 5.39 7.90 7.79
C TYR A 389 3.96 8.08 7.24
N MET A 390 3.73 7.95 5.93
CA MET A 390 2.44 8.25 5.31
C MET A 390 1.46 7.08 5.41
N GLY A 391 1.93 5.83 5.36
CA GLY A 391 1.10 4.63 5.24
C GLY A 391 0.80 4.26 3.79
N PHE A 392 0.61 2.96 3.53
CA PHE A 392 0.53 2.42 2.17
C PHE A 392 -0.65 2.99 1.35
N LYS A 393 -1.85 3.20 1.92
CA LYS A 393 -2.99 3.84 1.22
C LYS A 393 -2.63 5.25 0.72
N ASN A 394 -1.97 6.05 1.56
CA ASN A 394 -1.59 7.44 1.21
C ASN A 394 -0.42 7.48 0.21
N LEU A 395 0.52 6.54 0.29
CA LEU A 395 1.59 6.38 -0.70
C LEU A 395 1.02 6.00 -2.07
N ALA A 396 0.14 4.99 -2.12
CA ALA A 396 -0.53 4.56 -3.34
C ALA A 396 -1.43 5.66 -3.92
N ALA A 397 -2.14 6.43 -3.07
CA ALA A 397 -2.92 7.59 -3.50
C ALA A 397 -2.03 8.66 -4.15
N GLN A 398 -0.90 9.04 -3.55
CA GLN A 398 0.03 10.00 -4.16
C GLN A 398 0.69 9.49 -5.45
N VAL A 399 0.93 8.18 -5.58
CA VAL A 399 1.38 7.57 -6.83
C VAL A 399 0.31 7.71 -7.92
N LEU A 400 -0.95 7.40 -7.60
CA LEU A 400 -2.07 7.52 -8.54
C LEU A 400 -2.38 8.99 -8.91
N GLU A 401 -2.25 9.92 -7.96
CA GLU A 401 -2.42 11.36 -8.16
C GLU A 401 -1.28 11.97 -9.00
N LYS A 402 -0.04 11.52 -8.83
CA LYS A 402 1.10 11.92 -9.66
C LYS A 402 1.09 11.28 -11.06
N LEU A 403 0.34 10.19 -11.25
CA LEU A 403 -0.02 9.67 -12.58
C LEU A 403 -1.15 10.48 -13.25
N ASP A 404 -1.75 11.45 -12.57
CA ASP A 404 -2.83 12.31 -13.10
C ASP A 404 -2.39 13.77 -13.33
N ASN A 405 -1.55 14.32 -12.45
CA ASN A 405 -1.22 15.75 -12.44
C ASN A 405 -0.22 16.17 -13.54
N SER A 406 -0.65 17.07 -14.43
CA SER A 406 0.23 17.76 -15.39
C SER A 406 -0.04 19.28 -15.42
N SER A 407 0.75 20.10 -14.70
CA SER A 407 0.99 21.53 -14.99
C SER A 407 1.85 22.27 -13.94
N VAL A 408 2.54 23.32 -14.43
CA VAL A 408 2.95 24.60 -13.78
C VAL A 408 4.47 24.88 -13.85
N ALA A 409 4.82 26.09 -14.31
CA ALA A 409 6.19 26.58 -14.48
C ALA A 409 6.73 27.28 -13.20
N PRO A 410 8.07 27.35 -13.01
CA PRO A 410 8.67 27.82 -11.76
C PRO A 410 8.77 29.36 -11.63
N GLU A 411 8.43 29.88 -10.45
CA GLU A 411 8.66 31.27 -10.02
C GLU A 411 9.82 31.37 -9.00
N LYS A 412 10.41 32.56 -8.82
CA LYS A 412 11.59 32.80 -7.95
C LYS A 412 11.21 33.33 -6.56
N LEU A 413 11.82 32.74 -5.52
CA LEU A 413 11.54 33.04 -4.11
C LEU A 413 12.52 34.06 -3.46
N PRO A 414 12.02 34.95 -2.58
CA PRO A 414 12.76 35.56 -1.47
C PRO A 414 12.46 34.87 -0.11
N VAL A 415 13.35 35.05 0.87
CA VAL A 415 13.48 34.28 2.15
C VAL A 415 14.19 35.17 3.21
N PRO A 416 14.08 35.04 4.56
CA PRO A 416 13.17 34.26 5.47
C PRO A 416 12.49 35.08 6.61
N ALA A 417 11.61 34.43 7.42
CA ALA A 417 11.46 34.64 8.88
C ALA A 417 10.78 33.40 9.55
N ALA A 418 10.91 33.18 10.88
CA ALA A 418 10.81 31.84 11.50
C ALA A 418 9.77 31.63 12.64
N LYS A 419 9.17 30.40 12.68
CA LYS A 419 8.88 29.47 13.83
C LYS A 419 8.03 29.96 15.05
N PRO A 420 7.47 29.06 15.93
CA PRO A 420 7.72 27.61 16.14
C PRO A 420 6.48 26.66 16.23
N THR A 421 6.74 25.41 16.67
CA THR A 421 5.93 24.15 16.72
C THR A 421 5.10 23.97 18.03
N SER A 422 4.39 22.87 18.39
CA SER A 422 4.54 21.40 18.15
C SER A 422 3.37 20.51 18.65
N VAL A 423 3.30 19.24 18.21
CA VAL A 423 2.41 18.15 18.71
C VAL A 423 3.18 16.80 18.87
N PRO A 424 2.90 15.93 19.87
CA PRO A 424 3.43 14.56 20.01
C PRO A 424 2.38 13.42 19.83
N ALA A 425 2.81 12.13 19.83
CA ALA A 425 2.03 11.00 19.28
C ALA A 425 1.88 9.74 20.18
N LEU A 426 1.18 8.71 19.68
CA LEU A 426 0.80 7.46 20.38
C LEU A 426 1.43 6.16 19.83
N ARG A 427 1.51 5.12 20.69
CA ARG A 427 2.11 3.77 20.46
C ARG A 427 1.49 2.74 21.45
N ARG A 428 1.45 1.40 21.26
CA ARG A 428 1.53 0.47 20.08
C ARG A 428 1.47 -1.01 20.54
N GLU A 429 0.99 -1.92 19.67
CA GLU A 429 1.39 -3.37 19.56
C GLU A 429 1.07 -4.32 20.76
N ASN A 430 1.03 -5.67 20.71
CA ASN A 430 0.86 -6.78 19.72
C ASN A 430 0.37 -8.03 20.57
N ASP A 431 0.38 -9.35 20.28
CA ASP A 431 0.85 -10.30 19.23
C ASP A 431 0.17 -11.71 19.53
N LYS A 432 0.13 -12.80 18.74
CA LYS A 432 0.52 -13.11 17.34
C LYS A 432 -0.20 -14.33 16.69
N HIS A 433 -0.78 -15.28 17.44
CA HIS A 433 -0.78 -16.75 17.14
C HIS A 433 -1.60 -17.29 15.91
N ASP A 434 -2.33 -16.48 15.14
CA ASP A 434 -3.26 -16.96 14.07
C ASP A 434 -2.63 -17.31 12.70
N VAL A 435 -1.31 -17.29 12.57
CA VAL A 435 -0.60 -17.02 11.29
C VAL A 435 -1.06 -17.85 10.08
N MET A 436 -1.38 -19.14 10.25
CA MET A 436 -1.78 -20.00 9.13
C MET A 436 -3.25 -19.83 8.70
N ILE A 437 -4.14 -19.41 9.60
CA ILE A 437 -5.51 -19.00 9.24
C ILE A 437 -5.48 -17.59 8.62
N ARG A 438 -4.57 -16.72 9.11
CA ARG A 438 -4.38 -15.36 8.60
C ARG A 438 -4.16 -15.28 7.09
N ARG A 439 -3.35 -16.13 6.43
CA ARG A 439 -3.11 -15.95 4.98
C ARG A 439 -4.40 -16.03 4.14
N ARG A 440 -5.28 -17.00 4.40
CA ARG A 440 -6.61 -17.08 3.76
C ARG A 440 -7.58 -15.99 4.25
N LEU A 441 -7.48 -15.60 5.53
CA LEU A 441 -8.25 -14.47 6.03
C LEU A 441 -7.81 -13.14 5.42
N ILE A 442 -6.52 -12.97 5.04
CA ILE A 442 -5.94 -11.78 4.42
C ILE A 442 -6.42 -11.66 2.97
N GLU A 443 -6.26 -12.70 2.15
CA GLU A 443 -6.80 -12.74 0.78
C GLU A 443 -8.31 -12.41 0.76
N ALA A 444 -9.06 -12.98 1.71
CA ALA A 444 -10.47 -12.67 1.88
C ALA A 444 -10.74 -11.32 2.57
N ALA A 445 -9.80 -10.75 3.34
CA ALA A 445 -9.95 -9.48 4.04
C ALA A 445 -9.56 -8.29 3.15
N GLU A 446 -8.66 -8.45 2.18
CA GLU A 446 -8.33 -7.40 1.20
C GLU A 446 -9.57 -7.08 0.35
N GLY A 447 -10.23 -8.10 -0.22
CA GLY A 447 -11.52 -7.94 -0.90
C GLY A 447 -12.70 -7.54 0.01
N ARG A 448 -12.53 -7.56 1.34
CA ARG A 448 -13.48 -6.97 2.31
C ARG A 448 -13.04 -5.59 2.78
N LEU A 449 -11.77 -5.22 2.66
CA LEU A 449 -11.20 -3.95 3.10
C LEU A 449 -11.60 -2.83 2.13
N ASP A 450 -11.69 -3.13 0.83
CA ASP A 450 -12.29 -2.22 -0.15
C ASP A 450 -13.74 -1.92 0.23
N GLY A 451 -14.55 -2.96 0.51
CA GLY A 451 -15.93 -2.81 0.99
C GLY A 451 -16.05 -2.10 2.35
N VAL A 452 -15.13 -2.32 3.29
CA VAL A 452 -15.06 -1.60 4.57
C VAL A 452 -14.71 -0.12 4.36
N VAL A 453 -13.88 0.22 3.37
CA VAL A 453 -13.60 1.62 3.01
C VAL A 453 -14.84 2.27 2.39
N GLU A 454 -15.56 1.58 1.51
CA GLU A 454 -16.84 2.07 0.97
C GLU A 454 -17.92 2.24 2.07
N GLU A 455 -18.00 1.32 3.04
CA GLU A 455 -18.87 1.45 4.22
C GLU A 455 -18.50 2.67 5.07
N PHE A 456 -17.20 2.89 5.33
CA PHE A 456 -16.74 4.07 6.07
C PHE A 456 -17.05 5.38 5.34
N GLU A 457 -16.75 5.48 4.06
CA GLU A 457 -17.01 6.69 3.29
C GLU A 457 -18.51 7.01 3.23
N GLN A 458 -19.38 6.00 3.11
CA GLN A 458 -20.85 6.20 3.17
C GLN A 458 -21.33 6.63 4.56
N VAL A 459 -20.83 6.01 5.64
CA VAL A 459 -21.31 6.31 7.00
C VAL A 459 -20.72 7.59 7.57
N PHE A 460 -19.49 7.97 7.22
CA PHE A 460 -18.91 9.25 7.65
C PHE A 460 -19.64 10.43 6.98
N ASN A 461 -19.99 10.29 5.71
CA ASN A 461 -20.87 11.26 5.02
C ASN A 461 -22.29 11.33 5.62
N MET A 462 -22.78 10.24 6.23
CA MET A 462 -24.08 10.22 6.91
C MET A 462 -24.02 10.80 8.33
N LEU A 463 -23.00 10.46 9.12
CA LEU A 463 -22.86 10.95 10.49
C LEU A 463 -22.44 12.43 10.52
N GLY A 464 -21.61 12.87 9.57
CA GLY A 464 -21.15 14.25 9.43
C GLY A 464 -22.23 15.28 9.08
N THR A 465 -23.50 14.90 8.94
CA THR A 465 -24.63 15.85 8.85
C THR A 465 -25.21 16.23 10.22
N TYR A 466 -24.75 15.63 11.32
CA TYR A 466 -25.28 15.83 12.66
C TYR A 466 -24.23 16.49 13.59
N GLU A 467 -24.52 17.70 14.07
CA GLU A 467 -23.62 18.48 14.96
C GLU A 467 -23.38 17.81 16.32
N LYS A 468 -24.39 17.06 16.80
CA LYS A 468 -24.37 16.42 18.12
C LYS A 468 -24.97 15.02 18.02
N THR A 469 -24.24 14.01 18.49
CA THR A 469 -24.72 12.63 18.49
C THR A 469 -24.55 11.98 19.86
N VAL A 470 -25.40 11.02 20.20
CA VAL A 470 -25.24 10.17 21.40
C VAL A 470 -25.45 8.71 21.00
N THR A 471 -24.44 7.85 21.26
CA THR A 471 -24.55 6.43 20.93
C THR A 471 -25.07 5.64 22.12
N VAL A 472 -26.13 4.86 21.91
CA VAL A 472 -26.84 4.11 22.95
C VAL A 472 -26.68 2.60 22.77
N PHE A 473 -26.17 1.95 23.81
CA PHE A 473 -25.91 0.52 23.90
C PHE A 473 -26.74 -0.14 25.01
N GLY A 474 -27.12 -1.40 24.82
CA GLY A 474 -27.78 -2.20 25.84
C GLY A 474 -28.29 -3.55 25.30
N SER A 475 -29.10 -4.24 26.10
CA SER A 475 -29.60 -5.57 25.75
C SER A 475 -30.59 -5.56 24.58
N ALA A 476 -30.24 -6.28 23.50
CA ALA A 476 -31.14 -6.58 22.38
C ALA A 476 -32.32 -7.50 22.74
N ARG A 477 -32.36 -8.06 23.96
CA ARG A 477 -33.32 -9.07 24.41
C ARG A 477 -34.37 -8.56 25.41
N LYS A 478 -34.39 -7.25 25.67
CA LYS A 478 -35.27 -6.63 26.66
C LYS A 478 -36.64 -6.32 26.05
N PRO A 479 -37.76 -6.79 26.63
CA PRO A 479 -39.10 -6.35 26.23
C PRO A 479 -39.28 -4.83 26.36
N GLN A 480 -40.15 -4.23 25.54
CA GLN A 480 -40.38 -2.78 25.54
C GLN A 480 -41.14 -2.26 26.80
N ASP A 481 -41.73 -3.17 27.57
CA ASP A 481 -42.33 -2.94 28.89
C ASP A 481 -41.38 -3.21 30.07
N ASP A 482 -40.13 -3.64 29.81
CA ASP A 482 -39.09 -3.77 30.82
C ASP A 482 -38.56 -2.40 31.26
N SER A 483 -38.32 -2.21 32.55
CA SER A 483 -37.87 -0.92 33.11
C SER A 483 -36.55 -0.42 32.51
N ILE A 484 -35.67 -1.31 32.04
CA ILE A 484 -34.43 -0.93 31.37
C ILE A 484 -34.68 -0.39 29.94
N ALA A 485 -35.65 -0.98 29.21
CA ALA A 485 -36.04 -0.46 27.90
C ALA A 485 -36.76 0.88 28.05
N TRP A 486 -37.69 1.00 29.00
CA TRP A 486 -38.38 2.27 29.28
C TRP A 486 -37.42 3.39 29.70
N ASN A 487 -36.40 3.08 30.51
CA ASN A 487 -35.36 4.03 30.91
C ASN A 487 -34.56 4.55 29.69
N ALA A 488 -34.22 3.65 28.74
CA ALA A 488 -33.56 4.02 27.50
C ALA A 488 -34.44 4.84 26.55
N TYR A 489 -35.72 4.51 26.44
CA TYR A 489 -36.70 5.28 25.68
C TYR A 489 -36.80 6.73 26.21
N GLU A 490 -37.04 6.92 27.51
CA GLU A 490 -37.26 8.26 28.06
C GLU A 490 -35.99 9.12 28.04
N LEU A 491 -34.82 8.56 28.33
CA LEU A 491 -33.55 9.31 28.26
C LEU A 491 -33.25 9.74 26.80
N SER A 492 -33.43 8.84 25.84
CA SER A 492 -33.20 9.14 24.41
C SER A 492 -34.21 10.15 23.87
N ARG A 493 -35.49 10.03 24.27
CA ARG A 493 -36.55 10.99 23.96
C ARG A 493 -36.21 12.40 24.45
N ARG A 494 -35.61 12.51 25.63
CA ARG A 494 -35.17 13.80 26.18
C ARG A 494 -33.94 14.36 25.48
N LEU A 495 -32.94 13.54 25.16
CA LEU A 495 -31.75 13.96 24.42
C LEU A 495 -32.07 14.42 22.99
N ALA A 496 -33.02 13.77 22.32
CA ALA A 496 -33.52 14.22 21.01
C ALA A 496 -34.18 15.62 21.07
N ILE A 497 -34.85 15.97 22.17
CA ILE A 497 -35.43 17.31 22.40
C ILE A 497 -34.34 18.37 22.64
N GLU A 498 -33.22 17.98 23.24
CA GLU A 498 -32.03 18.84 23.42
C GLU A 498 -31.17 18.94 22.13
N GLY A 499 -31.58 18.28 21.04
CA GLY A 499 -30.93 18.37 19.72
C GLY A 499 -29.84 17.32 19.44
N TYR A 500 -29.72 16.26 20.25
CA TYR A 500 -28.79 15.16 19.97
C TYR A 500 -29.43 14.11 19.03
N ALA A 501 -28.75 13.77 17.93
CA ALA A 501 -29.11 12.62 17.12
C ALA A 501 -28.78 11.32 17.87
N VAL A 502 -29.75 10.43 18.04
CA VAL A 502 -29.59 9.20 18.82
C VAL A 502 -29.14 8.06 17.90
N VAL A 503 -27.89 7.63 18.07
CA VAL A 503 -27.28 6.53 17.32
C VAL A 503 -27.44 5.22 18.09
N THR A 504 -27.88 4.16 17.43
CA THR A 504 -27.92 2.82 18.04
C THR A 504 -27.48 1.75 17.04
N GLY A 505 -27.28 0.52 17.53
CA GLY A 505 -26.99 -0.64 16.70
C GLY A 505 -28.16 -1.14 15.83
N GLY A 506 -29.30 -0.43 15.80
CA GLY A 506 -30.44 -0.65 14.89
C GLY A 506 -31.34 -1.86 15.19
N GLY A 507 -30.97 -2.72 16.16
CA GLY A 507 -31.74 -3.91 16.52
C GLY A 507 -32.89 -3.66 17.50
N TYR A 508 -33.44 -4.74 18.04
CA TYR A 508 -34.54 -4.75 19.02
C TYR A 508 -34.10 -4.40 20.46
N GLY A 509 -35.07 -4.36 21.37
CA GLY A 509 -34.84 -4.17 22.81
C GLY A 509 -34.39 -2.76 23.14
N VAL A 510 -33.29 -2.59 23.89
CA VAL A 510 -32.79 -1.26 24.28
C VAL A 510 -32.49 -0.37 23.07
N MET A 511 -31.97 -0.93 21.97
CA MET A 511 -31.68 -0.17 20.74
C MET A 511 -32.97 0.39 20.13
N GLU A 512 -33.98 -0.47 19.97
CA GLU A 512 -35.33 -0.08 19.52
C GLU A 512 -35.99 0.92 20.48
N ALA A 513 -35.84 0.75 21.80
CA ALA A 513 -36.38 1.67 22.79
C ALA A 513 -35.75 3.07 22.65
N ALA A 514 -34.42 3.14 22.49
CA ALA A 514 -33.68 4.38 22.30
C ALA A 514 -34.01 5.07 20.97
N ASN A 515 -34.00 4.32 19.86
CA ASN A 515 -34.43 4.82 18.55
C ASN A 515 -35.87 5.36 18.61
N ARG A 516 -36.78 4.59 19.22
CA ARG A 516 -38.17 5.00 19.40
C ARG A 516 -38.31 6.23 20.28
N GLY A 517 -37.48 6.38 21.32
CA GLY A 517 -37.45 7.59 22.14
C GLY A 517 -37.20 8.84 21.29
N ALA A 518 -36.16 8.81 20.47
CA ALA A 518 -35.85 9.93 19.57
C ALA A 518 -36.92 10.14 18.48
N TYR A 519 -37.42 9.06 17.89
CA TYR A 519 -38.45 9.09 16.85
C TYR A 519 -39.78 9.65 17.34
N ASP A 520 -40.28 9.19 18.50
CA ASP A 520 -41.53 9.68 19.11
C ASP A 520 -41.37 11.13 19.65
N ALA A 521 -40.14 11.65 19.77
CA ALA A 521 -39.87 13.06 20.01
C ALA A 521 -39.80 13.92 18.73
N GLY A 522 -39.73 13.30 17.55
CA GLY A 522 -39.53 13.98 16.26
C GLY A 522 -38.07 14.41 15.99
N GLY A 523 -37.10 13.87 16.72
CA GLY A 523 -35.66 14.09 16.49
C GLY A 523 -35.00 12.97 15.70
N ASP A 524 -33.71 13.12 15.41
CA ASP A 524 -32.96 12.16 14.61
C ASP A 524 -32.64 10.87 15.36
N SER A 525 -32.89 9.75 14.66
CA SER A 525 -32.81 8.39 15.19
C SER A 525 -32.08 7.52 14.17
N ILE A 526 -30.84 7.15 14.47
CA ILE A 526 -29.90 6.55 13.53
C ILE A 526 -29.74 5.06 13.85
N GLY A 527 -29.94 4.20 12.87
CA GLY A 527 -29.76 2.75 12.98
C GLY A 527 -28.51 2.26 12.24
N LEU A 528 -27.42 2.00 12.97
CA LEU A 528 -26.21 1.36 12.43
C LEU A 528 -26.35 -0.16 12.58
N ASN A 529 -27.00 -0.82 11.62
CA ASN A 529 -27.32 -2.25 11.67
C ASN A 529 -26.25 -3.12 10.98
N ILE A 530 -26.22 -4.42 11.29
CA ILE A 530 -25.31 -5.41 10.69
C ILE A 530 -26.10 -6.48 9.94
N LEU A 531 -25.64 -6.87 8.75
CA LEU A 531 -26.19 -7.99 8.01
C LEU A 531 -25.74 -9.32 8.66
N LEU A 532 -26.66 -9.96 9.39
CA LEU A 532 -26.45 -11.29 9.97
C LEU A 532 -27.22 -12.36 9.18
N PRO A 533 -26.70 -13.61 9.08
CA PRO A 533 -27.40 -14.69 8.39
C PRO A 533 -28.83 -14.93 8.92
N HIS A 534 -29.02 -14.77 10.24
CA HIS A 534 -30.30 -14.85 10.94
C HIS A 534 -30.37 -13.80 12.09
N GLU A 535 -31.57 -13.58 12.61
CA GLU A 535 -31.93 -12.86 13.86
C GLU A 535 -31.90 -11.31 13.95
N GLN A 536 -31.14 -10.53 13.14
CA GLN A 536 -31.10 -9.06 13.31
C GLN A 536 -31.69 -8.24 12.14
N SER A 537 -33.02 -8.05 12.16
CA SER A 537 -33.69 -7.00 11.39
C SER A 537 -33.55 -5.61 12.02
N LEU A 538 -33.62 -4.57 11.18
CA LEU A 538 -33.70 -3.18 11.61
C LEU A 538 -35.04 -2.93 12.33
N ASN A 539 -35.04 -2.14 13.41
CA ASN A 539 -36.28 -1.70 14.07
C ASN A 539 -37.01 -0.60 13.25
N ASN A 540 -38.30 -0.39 13.53
CA ASN A 540 -39.16 0.50 12.72
C ASN A 540 -39.02 2.00 13.05
N TYR A 541 -38.07 2.40 13.91
CA TYR A 541 -38.04 3.73 14.53
C TYR A 541 -36.79 4.54 14.19
N THR A 542 -36.16 4.26 13.05
CA THR A 542 -34.98 4.99 12.57
C THR A 542 -35.38 6.02 11.51
N THR A 543 -35.00 7.30 11.69
CA THR A 543 -35.13 8.34 10.64
C THR A 543 -34.09 8.13 9.54
N ASN A 544 -32.91 7.64 9.91
CA ASN A 544 -31.81 7.33 9.00
C ASN A 544 -31.13 6.01 9.40
N ASN A 545 -30.56 5.26 8.46
CA ASN A 545 -29.94 3.97 8.78
C ASN A 545 -28.88 3.55 7.76
N PHE A 546 -27.94 2.72 8.22
CA PHE A 546 -26.97 2.05 7.39
C PHE A 546 -26.87 0.57 7.78
N GLN A 547 -26.80 -0.32 6.79
CA GLN A 547 -26.59 -1.75 7.03
C GLN A 547 -25.20 -2.18 6.57
N PHE A 548 -24.30 -2.34 7.53
CA PHE A 548 -22.97 -2.89 7.30
C PHE A 548 -23.04 -4.35 6.87
N GLN A 549 -22.12 -4.78 6.01
CA GLN A 549 -21.75 -6.17 5.82
C GLN A 549 -20.61 -6.57 6.77
N HIS A 550 -19.83 -5.60 7.26
CA HIS A 550 -18.67 -5.84 8.12
C HIS A 550 -18.81 -5.26 9.53
N PHE A 551 -18.62 -6.13 10.54
CA PHE A 551 -18.62 -5.73 11.96
C PHE A 551 -17.61 -4.62 12.32
N PHE A 552 -16.45 -4.59 11.66
CA PHE A 552 -15.41 -3.59 11.94
C PHE A 552 -15.82 -2.17 11.52
N GLY A 553 -16.43 -2.03 10.33
CA GLY A 553 -17.00 -0.77 9.86
C GLY A 553 -18.05 -0.24 10.84
N ARG A 554 -18.92 -1.14 11.31
CA ARG A 554 -19.96 -0.84 12.29
C ARG A 554 -19.42 -0.37 13.64
N LYS A 555 -18.50 -1.13 14.25
CA LYS A 555 -17.91 -0.79 15.56
C LYS A 555 -17.29 0.59 15.55
N VAL A 556 -16.34 0.83 14.63
CA VAL A 556 -15.68 2.14 14.51
C VAL A 556 -16.71 3.26 14.33
N SER A 557 -17.72 3.06 13.48
CA SER A 557 -18.79 4.04 13.27
C SER A 557 -19.72 4.27 14.48
N MET A 558 -19.81 3.32 15.42
CA MET A 558 -20.52 3.50 16.70
C MET A 558 -19.65 4.17 17.77
N THR A 559 -18.32 4.17 17.60
CA THR A 559 -17.34 4.85 18.48
C THR A 559 -16.94 6.26 18.02
N LEU A 560 -17.40 6.71 16.85
CA LEU A 560 -17.03 8.01 16.29
C LEU A 560 -17.88 9.16 16.82
N ASP A 561 -17.19 10.24 17.20
CA ASP A 561 -17.69 11.61 17.38
C ASP A 561 -19.07 11.74 18.06
N ALA A 562 -19.20 11.06 19.20
CA ALA A 562 -20.38 11.15 20.04
C ALA A 562 -20.15 12.12 21.20
N SER A 563 -21.09 13.05 21.39
CA SER A 563 -21.15 13.96 22.54
C SER A 563 -21.29 13.21 23.88
N ALA A 564 -21.74 11.94 23.86
CA ALA A 564 -21.70 10.98 24.96
C ALA A 564 -22.00 9.53 24.52
N PHE A 565 -21.60 8.57 25.38
CA PHE A 565 -21.88 7.14 25.21
C PHE A 565 -22.74 6.62 26.36
N LEU A 566 -23.92 6.05 26.05
CA LEU A 566 -24.90 5.59 27.04
C LEU A 566 -25.00 4.07 27.09
N PHE A 567 -24.72 3.49 28.25
CA PHE A 567 -24.69 2.04 28.46
C PHE A 567 -25.75 1.58 29.46
N PHE A 568 -26.83 1.00 28.93
CA PHE A 568 -27.86 0.36 29.73
C PHE A 568 -27.53 -1.11 30.01
N ALA A 569 -28.19 -1.71 31.01
CA ALA A 569 -27.98 -3.11 31.38
C ALA A 569 -28.06 -4.07 30.17
N GLY A 570 -27.01 -4.88 30.00
CA GLY A 570 -26.64 -5.45 28.70
C GLY A 570 -26.05 -6.85 28.74
N GLY A 571 -25.85 -7.41 27.55
CA GLY A 571 -25.16 -8.70 27.35
C GLY A 571 -23.70 -8.49 26.89
N PHE A 572 -23.03 -9.55 26.44
CA PHE A 572 -21.62 -9.47 26.02
C PHE A 572 -21.33 -8.37 25.00
N GLY A 573 -22.19 -8.16 23.99
CA GLY A 573 -22.03 -7.05 23.03
C GLY A 573 -22.09 -5.66 23.66
N THR A 574 -22.76 -5.48 24.80
CA THR A 574 -22.77 -4.20 25.54
C THR A 574 -21.48 -4.00 26.34
N PHE A 575 -20.90 -5.08 26.89
CA PHE A 575 -19.60 -5.03 27.57
C PHE A 575 -18.42 -4.90 26.60
N ASP A 576 -18.54 -5.50 25.42
CA ASP A 576 -17.57 -5.44 24.32
C ASP A 576 -17.35 -3.98 23.87
N GLU A 577 -18.43 -3.29 23.48
CA GLU A 577 -18.39 -1.86 23.09
C GLU A 577 -17.97 -0.96 24.27
N LEU A 578 -18.38 -1.27 25.51
CA LEU A 578 -17.99 -0.50 26.70
C LEU A 578 -16.47 -0.57 26.95
N PHE A 579 -15.88 -1.76 26.97
CA PHE A 579 -14.45 -1.90 27.23
C PHE A 579 -13.60 -1.44 26.04
N GLU A 580 -14.13 -1.50 24.80
CA GLU A 580 -13.47 -0.90 23.63
C GLU A 580 -13.38 0.62 23.76
N ILE A 581 -14.49 1.32 24.04
CA ILE A 581 -14.51 2.78 24.21
C ILE A 581 -13.67 3.22 25.42
N LEU A 582 -13.74 2.50 26.55
CA LEU A 582 -12.89 2.78 27.72
C LEU A 582 -11.40 2.70 27.41
N ALA A 583 -10.97 1.67 26.69
CA ALA A 583 -9.57 1.51 26.29
C ALA A 583 -9.13 2.56 25.25
N LEU A 584 -10.04 2.97 24.36
CA LEU A 584 -9.79 4.04 23.38
C LEU A 584 -9.63 5.40 24.08
N GLU A 585 -10.42 5.73 25.10
CA GLU A 585 -10.23 6.95 25.89
C GLU A 585 -8.99 6.90 26.80
N GLU A 586 -8.75 5.79 27.50
CA GLU A 586 -7.55 5.58 28.32
C GLU A 586 -6.28 5.83 27.50
N THR A 587 -6.24 5.27 26.29
CA THR A 587 -5.11 5.43 25.36
C THR A 587 -5.18 6.69 24.50
N ASN A 588 -6.12 7.60 24.76
CA ASN A 588 -6.32 8.88 24.06
C ASN A 588 -6.42 8.71 22.52
N LYS A 589 -7.03 7.61 22.08
CA LYS A 589 -7.22 7.23 20.67
C LYS A 589 -8.44 7.87 20.02
N ILE A 590 -9.43 8.22 20.83
CA ILE A 590 -10.59 9.04 20.48
C ILE A 590 -10.61 10.27 21.42
N PRO A 591 -11.32 11.36 21.08
CA PRO A 591 -11.64 12.41 22.04
C PRO A 591 -12.36 11.81 23.27
N ARG A 592 -12.14 12.38 24.45
CA ARG A 592 -12.92 12.01 25.64
C ARG A 592 -14.37 12.48 25.48
N ALA A 593 -15.32 11.60 25.76
CA ALA A 593 -16.73 11.93 25.93
C ALA A 593 -17.26 11.39 27.28
N PRO A 594 -18.46 11.77 27.74
CA PRO A 594 -19.06 11.16 28.92
C PRO A 594 -19.50 9.72 28.63
N ILE A 595 -18.75 8.73 29.15
CA ILE A 595 -19.18 7.33 29.19
C ILE A 595 -20.08 7.14 30.42
N ILE A 596 -21.36 6.84 30.21
CA ILE A 596 -22.37 6.84 31.27
C ILE A 596 -23.04 5.46 31.37
N LEU A 597 -22.84 4.81 32.51
CA LEU A 597 -23.38 3.50 32.85
C LEU A 597 -24.73 3.69 33.57
N VAL A 598 -25.82 3.52 32.82
CA VAL A 598 -27.18 3.82 33.29
C VAL A 598 -27.79 2.62 34.02
N GLY A 599 -28.11 2.79 35.30
CA GLY A 599 -28.67 1.75 36.18
C GLY A 599 -27.66 1.18 37.18
N SER A 600 -27.53 1.81 38.35
CA SER A 600 -26.56 1.45 39.38
C SER A 600 -26.76 0.05 39.99
N ASP A 601 -28.00 -0.46 40.04
CA ASP A 601 -28.29 -1.84 40.45
C ASP A 601 -27.55 -2.89 39.59
N PHE A 602 -27.33 -2.60 38.30
CA PHE A 602 -26.64 -3.49 37.37
C PHE A 602 -25.13 -3.19 37.30
N TRP A 603 -24.76 -1.90 37.26
CA TRP A 603 -23.38 -1.47 37.04
C TRP A 603 -22.54 -1.32 38.32
N GLY A 604 -23.16 -1.16 39.48
CA GLY A 604 -22.47 -1.07 40.78
C GLY A 604 -21.59 -2.29 41.09
N PRO A 605 -22.07 -3.54 40.89
CA PRO A 605 -21.24 -4.74 41.00
C PRO A 605 -20.07 -4.78 40.01
N VAL A 606 -20.16 -4.08 38.87
CA VAL A 606 -19.09 -3.99 37.86
C VAL A 606 -18.05 -2.95 38.27
N ASP A 607 -18.47 -1.76 38.72
CA ASP A 607 -17.56 -0.74 39.27
C ASP A 607 -16.80 -1.28 40.50
N GLU A 608 -17.47 -2.03 41.37
CA GLU A 608 -16.84 -2.66 42.53
C GLU A 608 -15.82 -3.74 42.12
N LEU A 609 -16.07 -4.49 41.05
CA LEU A 609 -15.10 -5.43 40.48
C LEU A 609 -13.88 -4.71 39.89
N ILE A 610 -14.10 -3.62 39.15
CA ILE A 610 -13.04 -2.77 38.57
C ILE A 610 -12.20 -2.15 39.69
N ARG A 611 -12.83 -1.61 40.74
CA ARG A 611 -12.16 -1.04 41.92
C ARG A 611 -11.34 -2.09 42.67
N THR A 612 -11.94 -3.21 43.06
CA THR A 612 -11.31 -4.18 43.96
C THR A 612 -10.29 -5.08 43.29
N LEU A 613 -10.53 -5.51 42.03
CA LEU A 613 -9.61 -6.39 41.32
C LEU A 613 -8.57 -5.59 40.51
N LEU A 614 -9.02 -4.77 39.57
CA LEU A 614 -8.12 -4.14 38.59
C LEU A 614 -7.28 -3.05 39.25
N LEU A 615 -7.88 -2.14 40.02
CA LEU A 615 -7.16 -1.08 40.72
C LEU A 615 -6.45 -1.60 41.98
N GLU A 616 -7.19 -2.10 42.99
CA GLU A 616 -6.64 -2.31 44.33
C GLU A 616 -5.81 -3.58 44.50
N ARG A 617 -6.22 -4.70 43.88
CA ARG A 617 -5.56 -6.01 44.09
C ARG A 617 -4.44 -6.30 43.09
N PHE A 618 -4.61 -5.91 41.83
CA PHE A 618 -3.67 -6.24 40.75
C PHE A 618 -2.97 -5.02 40.12
N GLY A 619 -3.43 -3.80 40.36
CA GLY A 619 -2.79 -2.56 39.88
C GLY A 619 -2.71 -2.45 38.35
N THR A 620 -3.68 -3.01 37.64
CA THR A 620 -3.73 -3.04 36.17
C THR A 620 -4.37 -1.79 35.56
N ILE A 621 -4.97 -0.92 36.37
CA ILE A 621 -5.44 0.42 36.00
C ILE A 621 -5.00 1.43 37.06
N SER A 622 -4.94 2.71 36.70
CA SER A 622 -4.61 3.80 37.61
C SER A 622 -5.84 4.36 38.33
N GLN A 623 -5.59 5.17 39.37
CA GLN A 623 -6.63 5.90 40.11
C GLN A 623 -7.39 6.92 39.24
N ASN A 624 -6.84 7.34 38.08
CA ASN A 624 -7.49 8.26 37.17
C ASN A 624 -8.46 7.57 36.20
N ASP A 625 -8.31 6.28 35.95
CA ASP A 625 -9.07 5.58 34.91
C ASP A 625 -10.48 5.23 35.40
N ARG A 626 -10.67 5.20 36.73
CA ARG A 626 -11.98 5.31 37.40
C ARG A 626 -12.71 6.66 37.18
N LYS A 627 -12.14 7.56 36.36
CA LYS A 627 -12.78 8.81 35.89
C LYS A 627 -13.03 8.78 34.37
N LEU A 628 -13.01 7.60 33.73
CA LEU A 628 -13.42 7.42 32.34
C LEU A 628 -14.95 7.28 32.24
N TYR A 629 -15.58 6.56 33.18
CA TYR A 629 -17.03 6.36 33.22
C TYR A 629 -17.70 6.92 34.48
N HIS A 630 -19.02 7.13 34.38
CA HIS A 630 -19.91 7.52 35.47
C HIS A 630 -21.06 6.52 35.61
N VAL A 631 -21.28 5.95 36.79
CA VAL A 631 -22.51 5.17 37.09
C VAL A 631 -23.60 6.13 37.55
N MET A 632 -24.74 6.16 36.86
CA MET A 632 -25.78 7.18 37.05
C MET A 632 -27.20 6.62 36.86
N ASP A 633 -28.17 7.16 37.61
CA ASP A 633 -29.59 6.79 37.50
C ASP A 633 -30.51 7.98 37.16
N ASN A 634 -30.10 9.21 37.48
CA ASN A 634 -30.92 10.40 37.28
C ASN A 634 -30.70 11.01 35.88
N HIS A 635 -31.76 11.07 35.07
CA HIS A 635 -31.73 11.64 33.72
C HIS A 635 -31.31 13.11 33.66
N ASP A 636 -31.68 13.92 34.65
CA ASP A 636 -31.35 15.34 34.66
C ASP A 636 -29.85 15.55 34.92
N ASP A 637 -29.24 14.74 35.80
CA ASP A 637 -27.79 14.75 36.02
C ASP A 637 -27.01 14.22 34.82
N ILE A 638 -27.54 13.19 34.15
CA ILE A 638 -26.96 12.66 32.91
C ILE A 638 -26.97 13.74 31.82
N ILE A 639 -28.12 14.35 31.53
CA ILE A 639 -28.23 15.40 30.50
C ILE A 639 -27.39 16.63 30.88
N ARG A 640 -27.33 17.02 32.17
CA ARG A 640 -26.43 18.08 32.65
C ARG A 640 -24.95 17.78 32.37
N LEU A 641 -24.51 16.53 32.55
CA LEU A 641 -23.12 16.13 32.29
C LEU A 641 -22.78 16.20 30.80
N ILE A 642 -23.69 15.72 29.94
CA ILE A 642 -23.52 15.73 28.48
C ILE A 642 -23.51 17.17 27.95
N ASN A 643 -24.53 17.97 28.29
CA ASN A 643 -24.61 19.38 27.87
C ASN A 643 -23.40 20.18 28.36
N LYS A 644 -22.96 20.00 29.62
CA LYS A 644 -21.75 20.68 30.13
C LYS A 644 -20.51 20.32 29.32
N HIS A 645 -20.33 19.04 28.97
CA HIS A 645 -19.18 18.60 28.20
C HIS A 645 -19.19 19.17 26.78
N ASN A 646 -20.34 19.12 26.09
CA ASN A 646 -20.49 19.72 24.76
C ASN A 646 -20.29 21.26 24.80
N ASP A 647 -20.73 21.91 25.87
CA ASP A 647 -20.47 23.34 26.12
C ASP A 647 -18.99 23.64 26.42
N GLU A 648 -18.20 22.68 26.91
CA GLU A 648 -16.76 22.84 27.14
C GLU A 648 -15.96 22.63 25.85
N LEU A 649 -16.33 21.64 25.01
CA LEU A 649 -15.77 21.45 23.67
C LEU A 649 -15.96 22.68 22.77
N ASN A 650 -17.20 23.18 22.67
CA ASN A 650 -17.54 24.36 21.86
C ASN A 650 -16.90 25.68 22.38
N LYS A 651 -16.06 25.64 23.42
CA LYS A 651 -15.26 26.78 23.93
C LYS A 651 -13.74 26.56 23.82
N SER A 652 -13.29 25.45 23.22
CA SER A 652 -11.87 25.21 22.93
C SER A 652 -11.48 25.50 21.47
N ASP A 653 -12.45 25.73 20.59
CA ASP A 653 -12.26 26.03 19.16
C ASP A 653 -12.46 27.52 18.79
N ASP A 654 -12.72 28.38 19.79
CA ASP A 654 -12.90 29.85 19.74
C ASP A 654 -11.69 30.59 20.36
#